data_AF-A0A254S1N5-F1
#
_entry.id   AF-A0A254S1N5-F1
#
_cell.length_a   1.000
_cell.length_b   1.000
_cell.length_c   1.000
_cell.angle_alpha   90.00
_cell.angle_beta   90.00
_cell.angle_gamma   90.00
#
_symmetry.space_group_name_H-M   'P 1'
#
loop_
_entity.id
_entity.type
_entity.pdbx_description
1 polymer ?
#
loop_
_entity_poly.entity_id
_entity_poly.type
_entity_poly.pdbx_seq_one_letter_code
_entity_poly.pdbx_strand_id
1 'polypeptide(L)'
;MKIEGIDKVLIIGSGPIVIGQACEFDYSGTQACKALREQGYKIVLVNSNPATIMTDPVMADATYIEPLNLERLEQIIAKERPQALLPNLGGQTGLNLSSALNKAGILDKYGMKVIGVNLDAIERGEDREIFKATMQQLGIDTPRSGICHSVEEAEKIVAEIGYPVVVRPAYTMGGAGGGFCYNVEELRTICGNGLELSMTHQCLIEESILGWEELEVEVVRDSKNQMIAICFIENIDPVGVHTGDSFCAAPFLTIDKKLEEKLKTDAFKIVEAIGVIGGTNVQFAHDPKTGRVVIIEINPRTSRSSALASKATGFPIALVSAKLAAGMTLDQMDYWRDGTLEKYTPSGDYVVLKFARWAFEKFRGVDDCLGTQMKAVGEVMAIGKTYKETLQKAIRGLENGRAGLGFAKDFNKKTKEELLDMMKTASSERHFQMYEAIRKGATDEEVFAATYEKAYFVQQMRELVELEEKMLKTPGRMPSDELLIQAKKDGFGDKYIAKILGIREKDVRAKRIELGMVEGWCAVPVSGVKDQYYYYSTYNCKDESTATNNPKKIMILGGGPNRIGQGIEFDYCCCHAAMALREMGYETIMVNCNPETVSTDYDTSDKLYFEPVTLEDVLQIYKKEQPAGVIVQFGGQTPLNIARALSDEGVKILG
;
A
#
# COMPACT_ATOMS: atom_id res chain seq x y z
N MET A 1 -18.91 18.91 13.49
CA MET A 1 -19.68 20.15 13.21
C MET A 1 -19.46 20.49 11.75
N LYS A 2 -20.51 20.98 11.07
CA LYS A 2 -20.46 21.40 9.66
C LYS A 2 -19.92 22.83 9.55
N ILE A 3 -19.10 23.14 8.55
CA ILE A 3 -18.58 24.50 8.31
C ILE A 3 -19.75 25.41 7.91
N GLU A 4 -19.88 26.54 8.60
CA GLU A 4 -20.93 27.51 8.32
C GLU A 4 -20.82 28.06 6.89
N GLY A 5 -21.94 28.09 6.18
CA GLY A 5 -22.02 28.56 4.79
C GLY A 5 -21.61 27.54 3.72
N ILE A 6 -21.29 26.29 4.08
CA ILE A 6 -20.99 25.21 3.13
C ILE A 6 -22.04 24.10 3.29
N ASP A 7 -22.95 23.95 2.32
CA ASP A 7 -23.93 22.85 2.31
C ASP A 7 -23.50 21.70 1.40
N LYS A 8 -22.90 22.04 0.25
CA LYS A 8 -22.58 21.12 -0.83
C LYS A 8 -21.08 21.15 -1.17
N VAL A 9 -20.46 19.98 -1.19
CA VAL A 9 -19.02 19.78 -1.44
C VAL A 9 -18.82 19.02 -2.75
N LEU A 10 -17.91 19.52 -3.59
CA LEU A 10 -17.41 18.84 -4.77
C LEU A 10 -16.20 17.97 -4.40
N ILE A 11 -16.24 16.70 -4.79
CA ILE A 11 -15.12 15.77 -4.71
C ILE A 11 -14.72 15.41 -6.15
N ILE A 12 -13.42 15.47 -6.44
CA ILE A 12 -12.85 15.04 -7.73
C ILE A 12 -12.16 13.69 -7.48
N GLY A 13 -12.65 12.64 -8.15
CA GLY A 13 -12.03 11.31 -8.12
C GLY A 13 -10.74 11.23 -8.95
N SER A 14 -10.07 10.08 -8.89
CA SER A 14 -8.80 9.85 -9.58
C SER A 14 -8.93 9.57 -11.07
N GLY A 15 -10.10 9.13 -11.53
CA GLY A 15 -10.32 8.67 -12.90
C GLY A 15 -9.97 7.18 -13.06
N PRO A 16 -9.63 6.75 -14.30
CA PRO A 16 -9.31 5.35 -14.56
C PRO A 16 -8.05 4.91 -13.81
N ILE A 17 -8.01 3.63 -13.45
CA ILE A 17 -6.86 2.98 -12.81
C ILE A 17 -5.66 2.98 -13.76
N VAL A 18 -4.52 3.48 -13.29
CA VAL A 18 -3.23 3.45 -14.00
C VAL A 18 -2.12 3.02 -13.03
N ILE A 19 -0.98 2.59 -13.56
CA ILE A 19 0.21 2.33 -12.74
C ILE A 19 0.57 3.62 -11.98
N GLY A 20 0.72 3.53 -10.66
CA GLY A 20 1.01 4.67 -9.79
C GLY A 20 -0.21 5.43 -9.25
N GLN A 21 -1.41 5.17 -9.78
CA GLN A 21 -2.66 5.76 -9.28
C GLN A 21 -3.80 4.75 -9.44
N ALA A 22 -4.02 3.92 -8.41
CA ALA A 22 -4.87 2.75 -8.51
C ALA A 22 -6.09 2.79 -7.58
N CYS A 23 -6.44 1.65 -6.96
CA CYS A 23 -7.69 1.44 -6.24
C CYS A 23 -7.75 2.22 -4.92
N GLU A 24 -6.60 2.63 -4.39
CA GLU A 24 -6.47 3.37 -3.13
C GLU A 24 -7.30 4.65 -3.10
N PHE A 25 -7.62 5.21 -4.27
CA PHE A 25 -8.43 6.42 -4.42
C PHE A 25 -9.93 6.14 -4.51
N ASP A 26 -10.36 4.95 -4.94
CA ASP A 26 -11.76 4.52 -4.73
C ASP A 26 -12.02 4.27 -3.25
N TYR A 27 -11.10 3.58 -2.56
CA TYR A 27 -11.15 3.42 -1.11
C TYR A 27 -11.19 4.78 -0.39
N SER A 28 -10.23 5.67 -0.67
CA SER A 28 -10.15 6.98 -0.04
C SER A 28 -11.38 7.85 -0.36
N GLY A 29 -11.82 7.85 -1.61
CA GLY A 29 -12.98 8.59 -2.09
C GLY A 29 -14.29 8.10 -1.46
N THR A 30 -14.48 6.78 -1.35
CA THR A 30 -15.62 6.15 -0.69
C THR A 30 -15.68 6.54 0.80
N GLN A 31 -14.56 6.44 1.50
CA GLN A 31 -14.44 6.84 2.91
C GLN A 31 -14.77 8.32 3.13
N ALA A 32 -14.33 9.20 2.22
CA ALA A 32 -14.66 10.61 2.30
C ALA A 32 -16.13 10.93 2.02
N CYS A 33 -16.75 10.23 1.05
CA CYS A 33 -18.18 10.38 0.80
C CYS A 33 -18.99 10.00 2.05
N LYS A 34 -18.66 8.87 2.70
CA LYS A 34 -19.26 8.46 3.97
C LYS A 34 -19.08 9.54 5.05
N ALA A 35 -17.84 9.99 5.26
CA ALA A 35 -17.49 10.99 6.27
C ALA A 35 -18.26 12.31 6.11
N LEU A 36 -18.31 12.86 4.91
CA LEU A 36 -18.98 14.13 4.64
C LEU A 36 -20.51 14.00 4.77
N ARG A 37 -21.07 12.88 4.33
CA ARG A 37 -22.50 12.59 4.51
C ARG A 37 -22.87 12.49 5.98
N GLU A 38 -22.06 11.83 6.81
CA GLU A 38 -22.27 11.77 8.27
C GLU A 38 -22.27 13.16 8.91
N GLN A 39 -21.50 14.11 8.36
CA GLN A 39 -21.52 15.52 8.79
C GLN A 39 -22.66 16.35 8.16
N GLY A 40 -23.53 15.72 7.37
CA GLY A 40 -24.70 16.34 6.76
C GLY A 40 -24.41 17.22 5.55
N TYR A 41 -23.28 17.04 4.87
CA TYR A 41 -23.02 17.69 3.58
C TYR A 41 -23.74 16.97 2.45
N LYS A 42 -24.15 17.74 1.44
CA LYS A 42 -24.48 17.19 0.12
C LYS A 42 -23.20 17.01 -0.68
N ILE A 43 -23.09 15.91 -1.38
CA ILE A 43 -21.87 15.55 -2.12
C ILE A 43 -22.16 15.58 -3.61
N VAL A 44 -21.34 16.36 -4.33
CA VAL A 44 -21.20 16.25 -5.78
C VAL A 44 -19.91 15.50 -6.02
N LEU A 45 -19.98 14.34 -6.66
CA LEU A 45 -18.82 13.55 -6.99
C LEU A 45 -18.63 13.51 -8.51
N VAL A 46 -17.41 13.73 -8.97
CA VAL A 46 -17.05 13.54 -10.38
C VAL A 46 -15.90 12.54 -10.47
N ASN A 47 -16.13 11.41 -11.13
CA ASN A 47 -15.10 10.42 -11.42
C ASN A 47 -15.44 9.69 -12.72
N SER A 48 -14.52 9.65 -13.67
CA SER A 48 -14.75 8.99 -14.97
C SER A 48 -14.73 7.46 -14.91
N ASN A 49 -14.27 6.87 -13.80
CA ASN A 49 -14.17 5.43 -13.65
C ASN A 49 -15.49 4.80 -13.12
N PRO A 50 -16.20 4.00 -13.94
CA PRO A 50 -17.49 3.43 -13.55
C PRO A 50 -17.37 2.21 -12.62
N ALA A 51 -16.17 1.64 -12.44
CA ALA A 51 -15.97 0.44 -11.64
C ALA A 51 -15.63 0.76 -10.18
N THR A 52 -16.02 1.92 -9.69
CA THR A 52 -15.66 2.42 -8.35
C THR A 52 -16.88 2.47 -7.44
N ILE A 53 -16.73 2.00 -6.21
CA ILE A 53 -17.80 2.05 -5.21
C ILE A 53 -18.20 3.49 -4.93
N MET A 54 -17.23 4.43 -4.92
CA MET A 54 -17.53 5.84 -4.71
C MET A 54 -18.53 6.39 -5.75
N THR A 55 -18.58 5.83 -6.97
CA THR A 55 -19.52 6.24 -8.02
C THR A 55 -20.88 5.58 -7.96
N ASP A 56 -21.16 4.74 -6.96
CA ASP A 56 -22.50 4.21 -6.79
C ASP A 56 -23.51 5.34 -6.55
N PRO A 57 -24.75 5.22 -7.07
CA PRO A 57 -25.78 6.24 -6.89
C PRO A 57 -26.09 6.54 -5.41
N VAL A 58 -25.84 5.58 -4.52
CA VAL A 58 -26.09 5.73 -3.08
C VAL A 58 -24.94 6.45 -2.36
N MET A 59 -23.77 6.66 -2.98
CA MET A 59 -22.58 7.20 -2.29
C MET A 59 -22.47 8.73 -2.29
N ALA A 60 -23.09 9.42 -3.25
CA ALA A 60 -23.17 10.88 -3.30
C ALA A 60 -24.58 11.35 -3.67
N ASP A 61 -24.89 12.64 -3.42
CA ASP A 61 -26.19 13.23 -3.80
C ASP A 61 -26.29 13.48 -5.31
N ALA A 62 -25.15 13.79 -5.94
CA ALA A 62 -25.03 13.91 -7.39
C ALA A 62 -23.71 13.28 -7.86
N THR A 63 -23.80 12.13 -8.52
CA THR A 63 -22.65 11.43 -9.09
C THR A 63 -22.55 11.66 -10.59
N TYR A 64 -21.38 12.10 -11.05
CA TYR A 64 -21.04 12.34 -12.44
C TYR A 64 -19.95 11.37 -12.90
N ILE A 65 -20.35 10.41 -13.74
CA ILE A 65 -19.41 9.56 -14.48
C ILE A 65 -19.10 10.26 -15.80
N GLU A 66 -18.19 11.23 -15.74
CA GLU A 66 -17.90 12.18 -16.81
C GLU A 66 -16.39 12.38 -16.96
N PRO A 67 -15.90 12.81 -18.14
CA PRO A 67 -14.48 13.09 -18.35
C PRO A 67 -13.92 14.09 -17.33
N LEU A 68 -12.77 13.76 -16.75
CA LEU A 68 -12.06 14.60 -15.78
C LEU A 68 -11.23 15.67 -16.51
N ASN A 69 -11.90 16.72 -16.98
CA ASN A 69 -11.29 17.88 -17.63
C ASN A 69 -11.95 19.18 -17.18
N LEU A 70 -11.26 20.30 -17.46
CA LEU A 70 -11.65 21.63 -16.98
C LEU A 70 -13.04 22.06 -17.48
N GLU A 71 -13.31 21.86 -18.77
CA GLU A 71 -14.58 22.25 -19.40
C GLU A 71 -15.77 21.53 -18.73
N ARG A 72 -15.64 20.21 -18.54
CA ARG A 72 -16.71 19.41 -17.97
C ARG A 72 -16.91 19.70 -16.48
N LEU A 73 -15.83 19.87 -15.73
CA LEU A 73 -15.90 20.28 -14.33
C LEU A 73 -16.58 21.65 -14.18
N GLU A 74 -16.29 22.62 -15.06
CA GLU A 74 -16.97 23.92 -15.02
C GLU A 74 -18.48 23.77 -15.26
N GLN A 75 -18.89 22.96 -16.22
CA GLN A 75 -20.31 22.72 -16.52
C GLN A 75 -21.03 22.08 -15.32
N ILE A 76 -20.39 21.13 -14.64
CA ILE A 76 -20.91 20.50 -13.42
C ILE A 76 -20.99 21.51 -12.29
N ILE A 77 -19.95 22.30 -12.04
CA ILE A 77 -19.93 23.37 -11.03
C ILE A 77 -21.04 24.39 -11.29
N ALA A 78 -21.23 24.80 -12.56
CA ALA A 78 -22.27 25.74 -12.96
C ALA A 78 -23.69 25.22 -12.68
N LYS A 79 -23.91 23.92 -12.88
CA LYS A 79 -25.18 23.24 -12.63
C LYS A 79 -25.43 23.00 -11.14
N GLU A 80 -24.44 22.44 -10.45
CA GLU A 80 -24.61 21.95 -9.09
C GLU A 80 -24.40 23.02 -8.02
N ARG A 81 -23.64 24.08 -8.34
CA ARG A 81 -23.29 25.18 -7.42
C ARG A 81 -22.77 24.67 -6.06
N PRO A 82 -21.75 23.80 -6.01
CA PRO A 82 -21.09 23.44 -4.75
C PRO A 82 -20.46 24.69 -4.11
N GLN A 83 -20.42 24.76 -2.78
CA GLN A 83 -19.75 25.86 -2.05
C GLN A 83 -18.29 25.53 -1.73
N ALA A 84 -17.91 24.24 -1.79
CA ALA A 84 -16.56 23.82 -1.50
C ALA A 84 -16.03 22.75 -2.45
N LEU A 85 -14.70 22.68 -2.58
CA LEU A 85 -13.94 21.65 -3.28
C LEU A 85 -13.01 20.93 -2.28
N LEU A 86 -13.03 19.61 -2.29
CA LEU A 86 -12.10 18.76 -1.55
C LEU A 86 -11.09 18.12 -2.53
N PRO A 87 -9.83 18.58 -2.57
CA PRO A 87 -8.91 18.25 -3.66
C PRO A 87 -8.04 16.99 -3.42
N ASN A 88 -7.90 16.55 -2.17
CA ASN A 88 -6.79 15.70 -1.73
C ASN A 88 -7.07 14.18 -1.70
N LEU A 89 -8.10 13.73 -2.41
CA LEU A 89 -8.56 12.33 -2.39
C LEU A 89 -8.58 11.65 -3.76
N GLY A 90 -8.35 12.41 -4.83
CA GLY A 90 -8.35 11.93 -6.22
C GLY A 90 -6.95 11.70 -6.78
N GLY A 91 -5.96 11.45 -5.93
CA GLY A 91 -4.55 11.37 -6.35
C GLY A 91 -4.06 12.66 -7.00
N GLN A 92 -3.11 12.57 -7.93
CA GLN A 92 -2.63 13.74 -8.65
C GLN A 92 -3.68 14.29 -9.62
N THR A 93 -4.54 13.44 -10.20
CA THR A 93 -5.63 13.90 -11.07
C THR A 93 -6.48 14.94 -10.33
N GLY A 94 -6.87 14.63 -9.09
CA GLY A 94 -7.64 15.52 -8.22
C GLY A 94 -6.90 16.82 -7.92
N LEU A 95 -5.62 16.75 -7.56
CA LEU A 95 -4.80 17.94 -7.27
C LEU A 95 -4.62 18.83 -8.52
N ASN A 96 -4.23 18.25 -9.65
CA ASN A 96 -3.97 18.98 -10.90
C ASN A 96 -5.23 19.69 -11.40
N LEU A 97 -6.38 19.02 -11.37
CA LEU A 97 -7.66 19.61 -11.79
C LEU A 97 -8.12 20.71 -10.83
N SER A 98 -7.88 20.54 -9.53
CA SER A 98 -8.18 21.58 -8.53
C SER A 98 -7.35 22.84 -8.76
N SER A 99 -6.05 22.68 -9.01
CA SER A 99 -5.16 23.78 -9.39
C SER A 99 -5.54 24.41 -10.73
N ALA A 100 -5.94 23.61 -11.73
CA ALA A 100 -6.39 24.11 -13.03
C ALA A 100 -7.69 24.92 -12.92
N LEU A 101 -8.67 24.46 -12.12
CA LEU A 101 -9.90 25.21 -11.83
C LEU A 101 -9.61 26.56 -11.20
N ASN A 102 -8.65 26.61 -10.27
CA ASN A 102 -8.24 27.86 -9.65
C ASN A 102 -7.54 28.81 -10.62
N LYS A 103 -6.55 28.31 -11.39
CA LYS A 103 -5.82 29.10 -12.39
C LYS A 103 -6.75 29.67 -13.47
N ALA A 104 -7.82 28.96 -13.81
CA ALA A 104 -8.84 29.43 -14.73
C ALA A 104 -9.84 30.45 -14.12
N GLY A 105 -9.72 30.78 -12.84
CA GLY A 105 -10.62 31.68 -12.12
C GLY A 105 -12.03 31.10 -11.91
N ILE A 106 -12.20 29.78 -12.11
CA ILE A 106 -13.51 29.12 -12.00
C ILE A 106 -13.96 29.05 -10.54
N LEU A 107 -13.05 28.74 -9.61
CA LEU A 107 -13.38 28.68 -8.19
C LEU A 107 -13.91 30.04 -7.70
N ASP A 108 -13.23 31.13 -8.04
CA ASP A 108 -13.66 32.50 -7.71
C ASP A 108 -14.98 32.88 -8.40
N LYS A 109 -15.12 32.56 -9.70
CA LYS A 109 -16.34 32.82 -10.48
C LYS A 109 -17.59 32.22 -9.85
N TYR A 110 -17.47 31.07 -9.19
CA TYR A 110 -18.59 30.37 -8.53
C TYR A 110 -18.58 30.52 -7.00
N GLY A 111 -17.64 31.29 -6.43
CA GLY A 111 -17.53 31.51 -4.98
C GLY A 111 -17.20 30.25 -4.18
N MET A 112 -16.46 29.32 -4.78
CA MET A 112 -16.09 28.05 -4.16
C MET A 112 -14.89 28.21 -3.24
N LYS A 113 -14.95 27.59 -2.06
CA LYS A 113 -13.82 27.47 -1.13
C LYS A 113 -13.11 26.14 -1.29
N VAL A 114 -11.80 26.11 -1.14
CA VAL A 114 -11.07 24.84 -1.00
C VAL A 114 -11.06 24.45 0.48
N ILE A 115 -11.38 23.19 0.78
CA ILE A 115 -11.36 22.65 2.15
C ILE A 115 -10.35 21.50 2.26
N GLY A 116 -9.85 21.26 3.47
CA GLY A 116 -8.77 20.31 3.71
C GLY A 116 -7.43 20.90 3.26
N VAL A 117 -6.90 20.43 2.13
CA VAL A 117 -5.60 20.87 1.62
C VAL A 117 -5.78 22.09 0.72
N ASN A 118 -5.35 23.25 1.21
CA ASN A 118 -5.39 24.50 0.45
C ASN A 118 -4.47 24.46 -0.77
N LEU A 119 -4.80 25.23 -1.81
CA LEU A 119 -4.03 25.27 -3.06
C LEU A 119 -2.58 25.68 -2.85
N ASP A 120 -2.30 26.63 -1.96
CA ASP A 120 -0.92 27.01 -1.62
C ASP A 120 -0.15 25.85 -0.96
N ALA A 121 -0.83 24.98 -0.21
CA ALA A 121 -0.20 23.80 0.39
C ALA A 121 0.12 22.74 -0.68
N ILE A 122 -0.76 22.61 -1.69
CA ILE A 122 -0.50 21.77 -2.87
C ILE A 122 0.73 22.30 -3.61
N GLU A 123 0.77 23.60 -3.91
CA GLU A 123 1.90 24.23 -4.61
C GLU A 123 3.20 24.10 -3.81
N ARG A 124 3.21 24.37 -2.50
CA ARG A 124 4.39 24.19 -1.65
C ARG A 124 4.90 22.74 -1.57
N GLY A 125 4.02 21.76 -1.69
CA GLY A 125 4.37 20.33 -1.63
C GLY A 125 4.82 19.75 -2.98
N GLU A 126 4.20 20.20 -4.06
CA GLU A 126 4.42 19.68 -5.42
C GLU A 126 5.53 20.43 -6.18
N ASP A 127 5.66 21.74 -5.94
CA ASP A 127 6.72 22.53 -6.54
C ASP A 127 8.06 22.29 -5.84
N ARG A 128 9.03 21.75 -6.59
CA ARG A 128 10.32 21.32 -6.05
C ARG A 128 11.20 22.48 -5.59
N GLU A 129 11.07 23.67 -6.18
CA GLU A 129 11.85 24.84 -5.76
C GLU A 129 11.31 25.39 -4.44
N ILE A 130 9.99 25.56 -4.37
CA ILE A 130 9.31 26.04 -3.16
C ILE A 130 9.51 25.04 -2.01
N PHE A 131 9.40 23.74 -2.29
CA PHE A 131 9.66 22.70 -1.31
C PHE A 131 11.09 22.78 -0.76
N LYS A 132 12.10 22.84 -1.64
CA LYS A 132 13.52 22.92 -1.25
C LYS A 132 13.80 24.17 -0.41
N ALA A 133 13.29 25.33 -0.83
CA ALA A 133 13.41 26.58 -0.07
C ALA A 133 12.76 26.46 1.32
N THR A 134 11.60 25.79 1.41
CA THR A 134 10.93 25.53 2.70
C THR A 134 11.78 24.63 3.59
N MET A 135 12.38 23.55 3.05
CA MET A 135 13.22 22.64 3.82
C MET A 135 14.47 23.34 4.37
N GLN A 136 15.10 24.19 3.55
CA GLN A 136 16.23 25.02 3.99
C GLN A 136 15.87 25.95 5.14
N GLN A 137 14.70 26.60 5.08
CA GLN A 137 14.21 27.45 6.17
C GLN A 137 13.97 26.66 7.47
N LEU A 138 13.52 25.41 7.36
CA LEU A 138 13.31 24.51 8.50
C LEU A 138 14.61 23.87 9.03
N GLY A 139 15.73 24.03 8.33
CA GLY A 139 16.99 23.34 8.65
C GLY A 139 16.92 21.83 8.40
N ILE A 140 16.05 21.39 7.48
CA ILE A 140 15.89 19.99 7.09
C ILE A 140 16.69 19.78 5.81
N ASP A 141 17.60 18.81 5.84
CA ASP A 141 18.52 18.56 4.73
C ASP A 141 17.81 17.88 3.56
N THR A 142 18.24 18.22 2.34
CA THR A 142 17.77 17.64 1.07
C THR A 142 18.97 17.10 0.31
N PRO A 143 18.81 16.11 -0.59
CA PRO A 143 19.89 15.75 -1.51
C PRO A 143 20.41 16.99 -2.25
N ARG A 144 21.74 17.07 -2.44
CA ARG A 144 22.35 18.13 -3.26
C ARG A 144 21.72 18.09 -4.64
N SER A 145 21.22 19.23 -5.11
CA SER A 145 20.38 19.27 -6.31
C SER A 145 20.46 20.59 -7.06
N GLY A 146 20.18 20.53 -8.36
CA GLY A 146 20.00 21.69 -9.23
C GLY A 146 18.80 21.52 -10.16
N ILE A 147 18.15 22.63 -10.51
CA ILE A 147 17.03 22.65 -11.44
C ILE A 147 17.55 22.95 -12.85
N CYS A 148 17.07 22.22 -13.84
CA CYS A 148 17.35 22.47 -15.25
C CYS A 148 16.07 22.57 -16.08
N HIS A 149 16.16 23.32 -17.17
CA HIS A 149 15.14 23.47 -18.22
C HIS A 149 15.69 23.08 -19.60
N SER A 150 16.93 22.61 -19.64
CA SER A 150 17.60 22.07 -20.82
C SER A 150 18.59 20.99 -20.41
N VAL A 151 18.96 20.14 -21.37
CA VAL A 151 19.95 19.07 -21.14
C VAL A 151 21.33 19.66 -20.86
N GLU A 152 21.67 20.79 -21.48
CA GLU A 152 22.93 21.51 -21.27
C GLU A 152 23.05 22.08 -19.85
N GLU A 153 21.94 22.55 -19.26
CA GLU A 153 21.89 22.94 -17.85
C GLU A 153 22.06 21.73 -16.94
N ALA A 154 21.43 20.60 -17.27
CA ALA A 154 21.60 19.36 -16.52
C ALA A 154 23.08 18.93 -16.48
N GLU A 155 23.78 18.96 -17.60
CA GLU A 155 25.20 18.62 -17.68
C GLU A 155 26.07 19.51 -16.79
N LYS A 156 25.77 20.82 -16.71
CA LYS A 156 26.47 21.75 -15.82
C LYS A 156 26.26 21.40 -14.35
N ILE A 157 25.03 21.07 -13.97
CA ILE A 157 24.70 20.66 -12.60
C ILE A 157 25.44 19.37 -12.25
N VAL A 158 25.47 18.39 -13.16
CA VAL A 158 26.19 17.14 -12.92
C VAL A 158 27.70 17.34 -12.83
N ALA A 159 28.26 18.33 -13.55
CA ALA A 159 29.69 18.66 -13.42
C ALA A 159 30.05 19.11 -11.99
N GLU A 160 29.10 19.66 -11.22
CA GLU A 160 29.29 20.05 -9.83
C GLU A 160 28.97 18.91 -8.84
N ILE A 161 27.93 18.13 -9.11
CA ILE A 161 27.45 17.06 -8.21
C ILE A 161 28.27 15.77 -8.35
N GLY A 162 28.59 15.38 -9.58
CA GLY A 162 29.22 14.10 -9.95
C GLY A 162 28.22 12.96 -10.14
N TYR A 163 28.56 12.00 -11.01
CA TYR A 163 27.77 10.78 -11.21
C TYR A 163 27.98 9.74 -10.07
N PRO A 164 27.00 8.86 -9.82
CA PRO A 164 25.66 8.85 -10.43
C PRO A 164 24.74 9.94 -9.87
N VAL A 165 23.77 10.36 -10.70
CA VAL A 165 22.72 11.33 -10.32
C VAL A 165 21.33 10.77 -10.59
N VAL A 166 20.31 11.37 -9.99
CA VAL A 166 18.90 11.08 -10.28
C VAL A 166 18.27 12.26 -11.01
N VAL A 167 17.51 11.98 -12.06
CA VAL A 167 16.65 12.95 -12.75
C VAL A 167 15.23 12.77 -12.26
N ARG A 168 14.59 13.86 -11.80
CA ARG A 168 13.18 13.88 -11.37
C ARG A 168 12.41 15.01 -12.08
N PRO A 169 11.50 14.70 -13.02
CA PRO A 169 10.68 15.72 -13.67
C PRO A 169 9.64 16.34 -12.72
N ALA A 170 9.39 17.65 -12.84
CA ALA A 170 8.38 18.35 -12.03
C ALA A 170 6.95 18.02 -12.49
N TYR A 171 5.99 18.03 -11.56
CA TYR A 171 4.56 17.75 -11.78
C TYR A 171 4.26 16.38 -12.43
N THR A 172 5.11 15.39 -12.18
CA THR A 172 4.90 13.99 -12.56
C THR A 172 4.69 13.14 -11.30
N MET A 173 4.10 11.95 -11.47
CA MET A 173 3.89 10.98 -10.39
C MET A 173 4.58 9.66 -10.70
N GLY A 174 4.82 8.84 -9.67
CA GLY A 174 5.30 7.48 -9.83
C GLY A 174 6.65 7.39 -10.58
N GLY A 175 7.45 8.46 -10.53
CA GLY A 175 8.76 8.57 -11.20
C GLY A 175 8.72 8.66 -12.74
N ALA A 176 7.57 8.95 -13.36
CA ALA A 176 7.47 9.03 -14.81
C ALA A 176 8.45 10.05 -15.42
N GLY A 177 9.26 9.61 -16.37
CA GLY A 177 10.27 10.44 -17.04
C GLY A 177 11.55 10.68 -16.25
N GLY A 178 11.66 10.12 -15.04
CA GLY A 178 12.86 10.17 -14.21
C GLY A 178 13.69 8.89 -14.24
N GLY A 179 14.85 8.91 -13.59
CA GLY A 179 15.74 7.75 -13.52
C GLY A 179 17.13 8.05 -12.98
N PHE A 180 17.90 7.00 -12.70
CA PHE A 180 19.34 7.12 -12.40
C PHE A 180 20.13 7.28 -13.70
N CYS A 181 21.12 8.17 -13.66
CA CYS A 181 22.10 8.36 -14.71
C CYS A 181 23.48 8.07 -14.15
N TYR A 182 24.23 7.18 -14.79
CA TYR A 182 25.59 6.79 -14.43
C TYR A 182 26.64 7.44 -15.35
N ASN A 183 26.20 8.00 -16.49
CA ASN A 183 27.03 8.65 -17.49
C ASN A 183 26.23 9.75 -18.24
N VAL A 184 26.93 10.47 -19.12
CA VAL A 184 26.37 11.61 -19.87
C VAL A 184 25.37 11.18 -20.93
N GLU A 185 25.56 10.02 -21.54
CA GLU A 185 24.64 9.49 -22.55
C GLU A 185 23.26 9.18 -21.93
N GLU A 186 23.26 8.55 -20.75
CA GLU A 186 22.05 8.30 -19.96
C GLU A 186 21.41 9.62 -19.50
N LEU A 187 22.21 10.58 -19.01
CA LEU A 187 21.70 11.89 -18.60
C LEU A 187 20.95 12.58 -19.73
N ARG A 188 21.55 12.65 -20.94
CA ARG A 188 20.92 13.27 -22.11
C ARG A 188 19.60 12.61 -22.47
N THR A 189 19.56 11.28 -22.41
CA THR A 189 18.37 10.50 -22.76
C THR A 189 17.26 10.68 -21.73
N ILE A 190 17.57 10.49 -20.45
CA ILE A 190 16.58 10.52 -19.37
C ILE A 190 16.10 11.95 -19.13
N CYS A 191 17.01 12.93 -19.06
CA CYS A 191 16.64 14.33 -18.87
C CYS A 191 15.86 14.89 -20.06
N GLY A 192 16.22 14.53 -21.30
CA GLY A 192 15.45 14.93 -22.48
C GLY A 192 14.00 14.46 -22.41
N ASN A 193 13.80 13.16 -22.15
CA ASN A 193 12.46 12.58 -21.98
C ASN A 193 11.71 13.21 -20.80
N GLY A 194 12.39 13.44 -19.68
CA GLY A 194 11.82 14.05 -18.49
C GLY A 194 11.31 15.48 -18.73
N LEU A 195 12.08 16.30 -19.46
CA LEU A 195 11.70 17.66 -19.82
C LEU A 195 10.48 17.69 -20.76
N GLU A 196 10.36 16.73 -21.69
CA GLU A 196 9.19 16.60 -22.57
C GLU A 196 7.92 16.19 -21.79
N LEU A 197 8.06 15.34 -20.77
CA LEU A 197 6.94 14.85 -19.97
C LEU A 197 6.49 15.85 -18.89
N SER A 198 7.38 16.72 -18.43
CA SER A 198 7.07 17.72 -17.39
C SER A 198 6.09 18.79 -17.92
N MET A 199 5.02 19.05 -17.17
CA MET A 199 4.06 20.12 -17.50
C MET A 199 4.68 21.52 -17.49
N THR A 200 5.80 21.70 -16.79
CA THR A 200 6.52 22.98 -16.67
C THR A 200 7.86 22.95 -17.41
N HIS A 201 8.13 21.91 -18.20
CA HIS A 201 9.40 21.72 -18.91
C HIS A 201 10.63 21.82 -17.98
N GLN A 202 10.54 21.18 -16.81
CA GLN A 202 11.51 21.30 -15.73
C GLN A 202 11.90 19.94 -15.17
N CYS A 203 13.20 19.73 -14.94
CA CYS A 203 13.75 18.59 -14.21
C CYS A 203 14.60 19.04 -13.02
N LEU A 204 14.61 18.22 -11.97
CA LEU A 204 15.53 18.31 -10.84
C LEU A 204 16.63 17.24 -11.02
N ILE A 205 17.89 17.66 -10.97
CA ILE A 205 19.07 16.79 -11.01
C ILE A 205 19.63 16.69 -9.60
N GLU A 206 19.79 15.47 -9.10
CA GLU A 206 20.12 15.22 -7.71
C GLU A 206 21.29 14.28 -7.51
N GLU A 207 22.05 14.49 -6.44
CA GLU A 207 23.03 13.52 -5.97
C GLU A 207 22.37 12.17 -5.72
N SER A 208 23.08 11.10 -6.07
CA SER A 208 22.59 9.76 -5.77
C SER A 208 22.67 9.47 -4.28
N ILE A 209 21.52 9.07 -3.74
CA ILE A 209 21.35 8.45 -2.42
C ILE A 209 21.03 6.96 -2.56
N LEU A 210 21.44 6.33 -3.68
CA LEU A 210 21.23 4.91 -3.97
C LEU A 210 21.77 4.04 -2.82
N GLY A 211 20.96 3.08 -2.38
CA GLY A 211 21.30 2.15 -1.31
C GLY A 211 21.12 2.69 0.11
N TRP A 212 20.64 3.93 0.29
CA TRP A 212 20.25 4.44 1.60
C TRP A 212 18.94 3.81 2.08
N GLU A 213 18.67 3.88 3.38
CA GLU A 213 17.41 3.43 3.94
C GLU A 213 16.29 4.40 3.51
N GLU A 214 15.19 3.89 2.96
CA GLU A 214 14.02 4.70 2.57
C GLU A 214 12.88 4.52 3.57
N LEU A 215 12.46 5.62 4.20
CA LEU A 215 11.62 5.62 5.40
C LEU A 215 10.44 6.58 5.22
N GLU A 216 9.22 6.12 5.48
CA GLU A 216 8.02 6.93 5.35
C GLU A 216 7.34 7.14 6.71
N VAL A 217 6.77 8.34 6.89
CA VAL A 217 5.94 8.69 8.05
C VAL A 217 4.59 9.20 7.55
N GLU A 218 3.52 8.49 7.91
CA GLU A 218 2.15 8.95 7.67
C GLU A 218 1.72 9.86 8.82
N VAL A 219 1.36 11.10 8.50
CA VAL A 219 1.00 12.14 9.47
C VAL A 219 -0.42 12.61 9.21
N VAL A 220 -1.18 12.86 10.28
CA VAL A 220 -2.47 13.55 10.22
C VAL A 220 -2.39 14.82 11.04
N ARG A 221 -2.83 15.94 10.45
CA ARG A 221 -2.87 17.27 11.07
C ARG A 221 -4.27 17.87 11.02
N ASP A 222 -4.73 18.49 12.10
CA ASP A 222 -5.99 19.24 12.12
C ASP A 222 -5.82 20.78 12.10
N SER A 223 -6.95 21.49 12.13
CA SER A 223 -7.01 22.96 12.12
C SER A 223 -6.54 23.61 13.43
N LYS A 224 -6.42 22.87 14.53
CA LYS A 224 -5.81 23.32 15.80
C LYS A 224 -4.29 23.09 15.83
N ASN A 225 -3.71 22.63 14.72
CA ASN A 225 -2.30 22.24 14.64
C ASN A 225 -1.97 21.02 15.52
N GLN A 226 -2.97 20.22 15.91
CA GLN A 226 -2.71 18.93 16.54
C GLN A 226 -2.23 17.96 15.45
N MET A 227 -1.16 17.23 15.74
CA MET A 227 -0.50 16.33 14.80
C MET A 227 -0.23 14.98 15.43
N ILE A 228 -0.51 13.93 14.68
CA ILE A 228 -0.26 12.54 15.08
C ILE A 228 0.45 11.81 13.93
N ALA A 229 1.45 10.99 14.29
CA ALA A 229 2.06 10.04 13.36
C ALA A 229 1.25 8.74 13.42
N ILE A 230 0.70 8.32 12.28
CA ILE A 230 -0.20 7.17 12.19
C ILE A 230 0.59 5.89 12.03
N CYS A 231 1.58 5.89 11.13
CA CYS A 231 2.34 4.73 10.74
C CYS A 231 3.76 5.12 10.32
N PHE A 232 4.71 4.24 10.60
CA PHE A 232 6.10 4.33 10.19
C PHE A 232 6.38 3.16 9.24
N ILE A 233 6.82 3.43 8.01
CA ILE A 233 6.99 2.42 6.97
C ILE A 233 8.45 2.32 6.54
N GLU A 234 9.08 1.18 6.82
CA GLU A 234 10.46 0.90 6.45
C GLU A 234 10.47 0.14 5.12
N ASN A 235 11.07 0.73 4.09
CA ASN A 235 11.29 0.00 2.84
C ASN A 235 12.44 -0.99 3.04
N ILE A 236 12.19 -2.25 2.66
CA ILE A 236 13.17 -3.33 2.71
C ILE A 236 14.06 -3.25 1.49
N ASP A 237 13.47 -3.01 0.31
CA ASP A 237 14.20 -2.51 -0.83
C ASP A 237 14.71 -1.08 -0.50
N PRO A 238 16.02 -0.82 -0.62
CA PRO A 238 16.59 0.49 -0.30
C PRO A 238 16.33 1.51 -1.41
N VAL A 239 16.67 2.78 -1.15
CA VAL A 239 16.56 3.88 -2.13
C VAL A 239 17.19 3.43 -3.44
N GLY A 240 16.42 3.51 -4.51
CA GLY A 240 16.76 2.91 -5.80
C GLY A 240 15.57 2.24 -6.46
N VAL A 241 14.67 1.71 -5.63
CA VAL A 241 13.36 1.18 -6.02
C VAL A 241 12.30 2.10 -5.46
N HIS A 242 11.37 2.55 -6.31
CA HIS A 242 10.27 3.40 -5.88
C HIS A 242 9.41 2.70 -4.81
N THR A 243 8.99 3.41 -3.75
CA THR A 243 8.17 2.85 -2.64
C THR A 243 6.96 2.03 -3.09
N GLY A 244 6.35 2.40 -4.22
CA GLY A 244 5.26 1.66 -4.86
C GLY A 244 5.65 0.27 -5.40
N ASP A 245 6.88 0.08 -5.83
CA ASP A 245 7.46 -1.19 -6.26
C ASP A 245 8.18 -1.91 -5.12
N SER A 246 8.64 -1.18 -4.10
CA SER A 246 9.39 -1.75 -2.97
C SER A 246 8.58 -2.74 -2.14
N PHE A 247 9.28 -3.73 -1.60
CA PHE A 247 8.84 -4.50 -0.45
C PHE A 247 9.03 -3.65 0.81
N CYS A 248 8.02 -3.53 1.67
CA CYS A 248 8.10 -2.68 2.85
C CYS A 248 7.40 -3.26 4.07
N ALA A 249 7.79 -2.77 5.25
CA ALA A 249 7.30 -3.18 6.55
C ALA A 249 6.67 -2.01 7.33
N ALA A 250 5.64 -2.32 8.10
CA ALA A 250 5.10 -1.44 9.12
C ALA A 250 4.94 -2.22 10.45
N PRO A 251 5.39 -1.69 11.60
CA PRO A 251 6.15 -0.44 11.76
C PRO A 251 7.60 -0.57 11.26
N PHE A 252 8.45 0.42 11.53
CA PHE A 252 9.91 0.25 11.46
C PHE A 252 10.36 -0.94 12.32
N LEU A 253 11.15 -1.84 11.73
CA LEU A 253 11.65 -3.05 12.37
C LEU A 253 13.11 -2.93 12.81
N THR A 254 13.91 -2.16 12.07
CA THR A 254 15.37 -2.08 12.31
C THR A 254 15.86 -0.67 12.64
N ILE A 255 14.98 0.34 12.55
CA ILE A 255 15.33 1.75 12.75
C ILE A 255 15.44 2.07 14.24
N ASP A 256 16.51 2.79 14.61
CA ASP A 256 16.72 3.24 15.98
C ASP A 256 15.60 4.19 16.45
N LYS A 257 15.16 4.06 17.70
CA LYS A 257 14.07 4.88 18.24
C LYS A 257 14.38 6.37 18.30
N LYS A 258 15.64 6.79 18.42
CA LYS A 258 16.00 8.21 18.33
C LYS A 258 15.86 8.73 16.91
N LEU A 259 16.19 7.91 15.91
CA LEU A 259 15.96 8.25 14.52
C LEU A 259 14.46 8.32 14.22
N GLU A 260 13.66 7.35 14.66
CA GLU A 260 12.19 7.37 14.54
C GLU A 260 11.58 8.67 15.11
N GLU A 261 11.95 9.06 16.33
CA GLU A 261 11.46 10.31 16.93
C GLU A 261 11.99 11.56 16.20
N LYS A 262 13.22 11.54 15.66
CA LYS A 262 13.73 12.62 14.80
C LYS A 262 12.89 12.75 13.54
N LEU A 263 12.63 11.65 12.83
CA LEU A 263 11.84 11.62 11.60
C LEU A 263 10.41 12.11 11.84
N LYS A 264 9.78 11.67 12.93
CA LYS A 264 8.48 12.18 13.38
C LYS A 264 8.50 13.67 13.63
N THR A 265 9.50 14.17 14.36
CA THR A 265 9.64 15.60 14.68
C THR A 265 9.83 16.42 13.41
N ASP A 266 10.69 15.98 12.49
CA ASP A 266 10.93 16.68 11.23
C ASP A 266 9.70 16.60 10.32
N ALA A 267 9.01 15.45 10.25
CA ALA A 267 7.75 15.31 9.54
C ALA A 267 6.70 16.31 10.06
N PHE A 268 6.57 16.49 11.37
CA PHE A 268 5.63 17.46 11.94
C PHE A 268 5.96 18.91 11.54
N LYS A 269 7.24 19.30 11.60
CA LYS A 269 7.68 20.62 11.13
C LYS A 269 7.36 20.85 9.66
N ILE A 270 7.61 19.84 8.81
CA ILE A 270 7.32 19.91 7.37
C ILE A 270 5.82 20.08 7.16
N VAL A 271 5.00 19.21 7.76
CA VAL A 271 3.55 19.21 7.60
C VAL A 271 2.93 20.53 8.07
N GLU A 272 3.44 21.09 9.18
CA GLU A 272 3.06 22.41 9.67
C GLU A 272 3.42 23.53 8.69
N ALA A 273 4.66 23.56 8.19
CA ALA A 273 5.12 24.59 7.27
C ALA A 273 4.42 24.54 5.90
N ILE A 274 4.16 23.33 5.38
CA ILE A 274 3.38 23.15 4.16
C ILE A 274 1.92 23.52 4.40
N GLY A 275 1.40 23.32 5.63
CA GLY A 275 0.07 23.77 6.01
C GLY A 275 -1.03 22.77 5.63
N VAL A 276 -0.73 21.47 5.64
CA VAL A 276 -1.71 20.41 5.33
C VAL A 276 -2.74 20.29 6.46
N ILE A 277 -4.01 20.11 6.10
CA ILE A 277 -5.08 19.66 7.02
C ILE A 277 -5.61 18.33 6.47
N GLY A 278 -5.54 17.28 7.30
CA GLY A 278 -5.78 15.89 6.91
C GLY A 278 -4.50 15.05 6.92
N GLY A 279 -4.58 13.89 6.28
CA GLY A 279 -3.48 12.93 6.13
C GLY A 279 -2.51 13.30 5.01
N THR A 280 -1.24 13.02 5.24
CA THR A 280 -0.14 13.24 4.30
C THR A 280 1.00 12.28 4.58
N ASN A 281 1.70 11.89 3.50
CA ASN A 281 2.88 11.03 3.55
C ASN A 281 4.15 11.88 3.46
N VAL A 282 5.16 11.58 4.29
CA VAL A 282 6.48 12.24 4.28
C VAL A 282 7.56 11.18 4.13
N GLN A 283 8.46 11.34 3.16
CA GLN A 283 9.48 10.34 2.82
C GLN A 283 10.90 10.86 3.08
N PHE A 284 11.71 10.07 3.76
CA PHE A 284 13.09 10.37 4.11
C PHE A 284 14.04 9.30 3.57
N ALA A 285 15.28 9.69 3.32
CA ALA A 285 16.40 8.76 3.18
C ALA A 285 17.38 8.94 4.35
N HIS A 286 17.89 7.84 4.88
CA HIS A 286 18.89 7.82 5.93
C HIS A 286 20.13 7.03 5.51
N ASP A 287 21.30 7.64 5.66
CA ASP A 287 22.59 6.99 5.48
C ASP A 287 23.03 6.33 6.80
N PRO A 288 22.98 5.00 6.91
CA PRO A 288 23.42 4.33 8.14
C PRO A 288 24.91 4.49 8.43
N LYS A 289 25.73 4.91 7.44
CA LYS A 289 27.19 5.10 7.62
C LYS A 289 27.52 6.43 8.27
N THR A 290 26.83 7.50 7.87
CA THR A 290 27.12 8.87 8.34
C THR A 290 26.09 9.39 9.33
N GLY A 291 24.91 8.77 9.43
CA GLY A 291 23.76 9.27 10.19
C GLY A 291 23.05 10.44 9.51
N ARG A 292 23.41 10.76 8.26
CA ARG A 292 22.78 11.84 7.49
C ARG A 292 21.35 11.43 7.14
N VAL A 293 20.41 12.32 7.41
CA VAL A 293 18.99 12.17 7.07
C VAL A 293 18.63 13.28 6.10
N VAL A 294 18.04 12.92 4.97
CA VAL A 294 17.53 13.87 3.98
C VAL A 294 16.05 13.62 3.73
N ILE A 295 15.30 14.69 3.47
CA ILE A 295 13.92 14.59 3.00
C ILE A 295 13.89 14.35 1.48
N ILE A 296 13.09 13.38 1.04
CA ILE A 296 12.90 13.04 -0.38
C ILE A 296 11.74 13.86 -0.95
N GLU A 297 10.57 13.79 -0.32
CA GLU A 297 9.35 14.50 -0.69
C GLU A 297 8.26 14.44 0.39
N ILE A 298 7.22 15.25 0.21
CA ILE A 298 5.93 15.17 0.88
C ILE A 298 4.84 14.99 -0.18
N ASN A 299 3.84 14.17 0.11
CA ASN A 299 2.64 14.03 -0.70
C ASN A 299 1.44 14.62 0.07
N PRO A 300 1.02 15.88 -0.18
CA PRO A 300 0.00 16.59 0.60
C PRO A 300 -1.43 16.11 0.28
N ARG A 301 -1.64 14.80 0.30
CA ARG A 301 -2.89 14.10 -0.04
C ARG A 301 -2.88 12.69 0.53
N THR A 302 -4.01 11.99 0.41
CA THR A 302 -3.98 10.53 0.55
C THR A 302 -3.13 9.91 -0.58
N SER A 303 -2.56 8.76 -0.28
CA SER A 303 -1.63 8.00 -1.11
C SER A 303 -1.89 6.50 -0.97
N ARG A 304 -1.21 5.68 -1.77
CA ARG A 304 -1.18 4.23 -1.54
C ARG A 304 -0.65 3.90 -0.13
N SER A 305 0.40 4.62 0.30
CA SER A 305 0.99 4.45 1.63
C SER A 305 -0.02 4.79 2.74
N SER A 306 -0.89 5.78 2.53
CA SER A 306 -1.98 6.09 3.47
C SER A 306 -3.07 5.00 3.51
N ALA A 307 -3.36 4.36 2.38
CA ALA A 307 -4.29 3.22 2.34
C ALA A 307 -3.68 2.01 3.05
N LEU A 308 -2.44 1.66 2.73
CA LEU A 308 -1.64 0.65 3.40
C LEU A 308 -1.60 0.90 4.92
N ALA A 309 -1.24 2.12 5.35
CA ALA A 309 -1.18 2.50 6.75
C ALA A 309 -2.55 2.40 7.44
N SER A 310 -3.63 2.75 6.75
CA SER A 310 -4.99 2.60 7.29
C SER A 310 -5.32 1.14 7.56
N LYS A 311 -4.98 0.24 6.63
CA LYS A 311 -5.18 -1.20 6.82
C LYS A 311 -4.22 -1.76 7.88
N ALA A 312 -2.98 -1.33 7.92
CA ALA A 312 -1.98 -1.80 8.87
C ALA A 312 -2.34 -1.46 10.33
N THR A 313 -2.92 -0.28 10.55
CA THR A 313 -3.13 0.27 11.90
C THR A 313 -4.58 0.24 12.38
N GLY A 314 -5.53 0.05 11.47
CA GLY A 314 -6.95 0.26 11.76
C GLY A 314 -7.33 1.74 11.95
N PHE A 315 -6.45 2.69 11.61
CA PHE A 315 -6.76 4.12 11.62
C PHE A 315 -7.28 4.55 10.24
N PRO A 316 -8.55 4.96 10.08
CA PRO A 316 -9.12 5.27 8.76
C PRO A 316 -8.71 6.68 8.28
N ILE A 317 -7.49 6.81 7.73
CA ILE A 317 -6.87 8.11 7.40
C ILE A 317 -7.76 8.96 6.49
N ALA A 318 -8.33 8.38 5.43
CA ALA A 318 -9.16 9.13 4.46
C ALA A 318 -10.46 9.68 5.09
N LEU A 319 -11.15 8.86 5.90
CA LEU A 319 -12.36 9.28 6.62
C LEU A 319 -12.06 10.37 7.64
N VAL A 320 -10.99 10.20 8.43
CA VAL A 320 -10.55 11.21 9.38
C VAL A 320 -10.17 12.49 8.64
N SER A 321 -9.42 12.40 7.54
CA SER A 321 -9.03 13.56 6.72
C SER A 321 -10.24 14.33 6.18
N ALA A 322 -11.27 13.62 5.73
CA ALA A 322 -12.51 14.26 5.27
C ALA A 322 -13.28 14.94 6.43
N LYS A 323 -13.30 14.33 7.63
CA LYS A 323 -13.87 14.96 8.84
C LYS A 323 -13.10 16.21 9.25
N LEU A 324 -11.77 16.17 9.18
CA LEU A 324 -10.90 17.32 9.45
C LEU A 324 -11.10 18.44 8.42
N ALA A 325 -11.18 18.11 7.14
CA ALA A 325 -11.51 19.05 6.07
C ALA A 325 -12.89 19.69 6.26
N ALA A 326 -13.83 18.95 6.86
CA ALA A 326 -15.15 19.41 7.26
C ALA A 326 -15.17 20.25 8.56
N GLY A 327 -14.01 20.56 9.16
CA GLY A 327 -13.89 21.42 10.33
C GLY A 327 -13.89 20.71 11.69
N MET A 328 -13.87 19.37 11.71
CA MET A 328 -13.61 18.64 12.96
C MET A 328 -12.14 18.72 13.36
N THR A 329 -11.86 18.43 14.63
CA THR A 329 -10.50 18.34 15.20
C THR A 329 -10.26 16.96 15.82
N LEU A 330 -9.00 16.58 16.01
CA LEU A 330 -8.63 15.24 16.49
C LEU A 330 -9.22 14.95 17.88
N ASP A 331 -9.30 15.97 18.73
CA ASP A 331 -9.92 15.92 20.06
C ASP A 331 -11.46 15.76 20.06
N GLN A 332 -12.09 15.62 18.89
CA GLN A 332 -13.53 15.40 18.72
C GLN A 332 -13.88 14.03 18.17
N MET A 333 -12.88 13.18 17.89
CA MET A 333 -13.06 11.87 17.27
C MET A 333 -12.53 10.79 18.19
N ASP A 334 -13.29 9.69 18.33
CA ASP A 334 -12.98 8.62 19.27
C ASP A 334 -11.73 7.83 18.84
N TYR A 335 -10.84 7.58 19.81
CA TYR A 335 -9.74 6.64 19.69
C TYR A 335 -10.12 5.31 20.33
N TRP A 336 -9.76 4.19 19.70
CA TRP A 336 -10.13 2.86 20.19
C TRP A 336 -9.56 2.55 21.58
N ARG A 337 -8.46 3.19 21.98
CA ARG A 337 -7.76 2.94 23.25
C ARG A 337 -8.18 3.93 24.34
N ASP A 338 -7.66 5.17 24.30
CA ASP A 338 -7.71 6.08 25.44
C ASP A 338 -8.27 7.47 25.09
N GLY A 339 -9.58 7.56 24.85
CA GLY A 339 -10.29 8.82 24.64
C GLY A 339 -10.41 9.19 23.17
N THR A 340 -9.72 10.24 22.74
CA THR A 340 -9.88 10.85 21.42
C THR A 340 -8.57 10.83 20.61
N LEU A 341 -8.65 11.06 19.29
CA LEU A 341 -7.55 10.82 18.35
C LEU A 341 -6.31 11.69 18.57
N GLU A 342 -6.40 12.82 19.27
CA GLU A 342 -5.24 13.64 19.61
C GLU A 342 -4.23 12.93 20.52
N LYS A 343 -4.65 11.83 21.16
CA LYS A 343 -3.80 10.94 21.97
C LYS A 343 -3.33 9.70 21.22
N TYR A 344 -3.60 9.62 19.92
CA TYR A 344 -3.23 8.45 19.12
C TYR A 344 -1.73 8.18 19.23
N THR A 345 -1.40 6.91 19.40
CA THR A 345 -0.04 6.41 19.34
C THR A 345 -0.04 5.13 18.49
N PRO A 346 0.88 5.01 17.51
CA PRO A 346 1.04 3.77 16.76
C PRO A 346 1.20 2.60 17.72
N SER A 347 0.43 1.54 17.49
CA SER A 347 0.44 0.37 18.36
C SER A 347 0.01 -0.88 17.62
N GLY A 348 0.40 -2.03 18.17
CA GLY A 348 0.20 -3.34 17.56
C GLY A 348 1.37 -4.24 17.93
N ASP A 349 1.10 -5.49 18.25
CA ASP A 349 2.08 -6.53 18.53
C ASP A 349 2.21 -7.47 17.32
N TYR A 350 2.31 -6.87 16.13
CA TYR A 350 2.36 -7.56 14.85
C TYR A 350 3.19 -6.79 13.83
N VAL A 351 3.58 -7.50 12.78
CA VAL A 351 4.29 -6.98 11.61
C VAL A 351 3.33 -6.98 10.44
N VAL A 352 3.34 -5.90 9.68
CA VAL A 352 2.67 -5.80 8.39
C VAL A 352 3.73 -5.73 7.31
N LEU A 353 3.59 -6.56 6.26
CA LEU A 353 4.44 -6.48 5.07
C LEU A 353 3.56 -6.25 3.85
N LYS A 354 4.01 -5.34 2.98
CA LYS A 354 3.42 -5.11 1.65
C LYS A 354 4.39 -5.61 0.61
N PHE A 355 3.87 -6.36 -0.38
CA PHE A 355 4.62 -6.78 -1.56
C PHE A 355 3.88 -6.36 -2.84
N ALA A 356 4.58 -5.64 -3.72
CA ALA A 356 4.04 -5.21 -4.99
C ALA A 356 3.82 -6.40 -5.96
N ARG A 357 2.87 -6.23 -6.87
CA ARG A 357 2.50 -7.18 -7.93
C ARG A 357 2.78 -6.55 -9.29
N TRP A 358 3.60 -7.19 -10.11
CA TRP A 358 3.95 -6.75 -11.47
C TRP A 358 3.35 -7.65 -12.54
N ALA A 359 3.21 -7.19 -13.77
CA ALA A 359 2.69 -8.00 -14.89
C ALA A 359 3.63 -7.99 -16.12
N PHE A 360 4.94 -8.04 -15.90
CA PHE A 360 5.96 -7.99 -16.97
C PHE A 360 5.74 -9.05 -18.06
N GLU A 361 5.17 -10.21 -17.71
CA GLU A 361 4.84 -11.28 -18.65
C GLU A 361 3.88 -10.84 -19.78
N LYS A 362 3.15 -9.72 -19.59
CA LYS A 362 2.23 -9.16 -20.58
C LYS A 362 2.88 -8.16 -21.54
N PHE A 363 4.09 -7.69 -21.25
CA PHE A 363 4.76 -6.61 -21.98
C PHE A 363 6.04 -7.12 -22.66
N ARG A 364 5.90 -7.65 -23.88
CA ARG A 364 7.07 -8.13 -24.65
C ARG A 364 8.03 -6.97 -24.94
N GLY A 365 9.31 -7.17 -24.67
CA GLY A 365 10.35 -6.16 -24.90
C GLY A 365 10.51 -5.13 -23.78
N VAL A 366 9.76 -5.28 -22.68
CA VAL A 366 9.99 -4.49 -21.45
C VAL A 366 10.83 -5.31 -20.49
N ASP A 367 11.94 -4.73 -20.03
CA ASP A 367 12.82 -5.37 -19.05
C ASP A 367 12.24 -5.30 -17.64
N ASP A 368 12.32 -6.43 -16.92
CA ASP A 368 11.98 -6.57 -15.50
C ASP A 368 13.10 -5.98 -14.63
N CYS A 369 13.25 -4.66 -14.76
CA CYS A 369 14.16 -3.85 -13.98
C CYS A 369 13.36 -2.80 -13.21
N LEU A 370 13.49 -2.75 -11.89
CA LEU A 370 12.85 -1.77 -11.03
C LEU A 370 13.76 -0.57 -10.83
N GLY A 371 13.17 0.60 -10.61
CA GLY A 371 13.87 1.86 -10.44
C GLY A 371 13.01 2.87 -9.72
N THR A 372 13.30 4.16 -9.91
CA THR A 372 12.50 5.26 -9.36
C THR A 372 11.13 5.42 -10.03
N GLN A 373 10.92 4.81 -11.20
CA GLN A 373 9.63 4.75 -11.87
C GLN A 373 8.87 3.49 -11.48
N MET A 374 7.66 3.67 -10.94
CA MET A 374 6.77 2.57 -10.54
C MET A 374 6.34 1.74 -11.77
N LYS A 375 6.36 0.42 -11.63
CA LYS A 375 5.92 -0.55 -12.65
C LYS A 375 4.93 -1.58 -12.11
N ALA A 376 4.70 -1.60 -10.80
CA ALA A 376 3.70 -2.46 -10.17
C ALA A 376 2.27 -2.08 -10.59
N VAL A 377 1.43 -3.10 -10.74
CA VAL A 377 0.02 -3.02 -11.17
C VAL A 377 -0.97 -3.26 -10.02
N GLY A 378 -0.45 -3.44 -8.80
CA GLY A 378 -1.18 -3.67 -7.56
C GLY A 378 -0.25 -4.15 -6.46
N GLU A 379 -0.80 -4.50 -5.30
CA GLU A 379 -0.02 -4.93 -4.13
C GLU A 379 -0.82 -5.86 -3.23
N VAL A 380 -0.10 -6.73 -2.51
CA VAL A 380 -0.64 -7.58 -1.45
C VAL A 380 -0.10 -7.08 -0.11
N MET A 381 -0.94 -7.16 0.93
CA MET A 381 -0.52 -6.93 2.30
C MET A 381 -0.75 -8.20 3.13
N ALA A 382 0.14 -8.46 4.07
CA ALA A 382 -0.02 -9.54 5.04
C ALA A 382 0.27 -9.02 6.45
N ILE A 383 -0.37 -9.66 7.44
CA ILE A 383 -0.18 -9.38 8.86
C ILE A 383 0.19 -10.68 9.58
N GLY A 384 1.19 -10.63 10.47
CA GLY A 384 1.61 -11.76 11.29
C GLY A 384 2.34 -11.33 12.55
N LYS A 385 2.61 -12.25 13.48
CA LYS A 385 3.30 -11.92 14.74
C LYS A 385 4.81 -11.80 14.59
N THR A 386 5.36 -12.36 13.52
CA THR A 386 6.79 -12.32 13.22
C THR A 386 7.00 -11.93 11.77
N TYR A 387 8.19 -11.40 11.46
CA TYR A 387 8.56 -11.07 10.09
C TYR A 387 8.49 -12.30 9.17
N LYS A 388 9.06 -13.45 9.60
CA LYS A 388 9.06 -14.71 8.83
C LYS A 388 7.65 -15.18 8.45
N GLU A 389 6.75 -15.21 9.44
CA GLU A 389 5.35 -15.58 9.23
C GLU A 389 4.68 -14.65 8.21
N THR A 390 4.86 -13.34 8.40
CA THR A 390 4.26 -12.30 7.56
C THR A 390 4.79 -12.34 6.13
N LEU A 391 6.11 -12.56 5.95
CA LEU A 391 6.76 -12.69 4.65
C LEU A 391 6.16 -13.85 3.86
N GLN A 392 6.05 -15.03 4.47
CA GLN A 392 5.50 -16.21 3.79
C GLN A 392 4.00 -16.05 3.48
N LYS A 393 3.25 -15.30 4.30
CA LYS A 393 1.85 -14.91 4.00
C LYS A 393 1.78 -14.00 2.77
N ALA A 394 2.61 -12.95 2.72
CA ALA A 394 2.67 -12.05 1.56
C ALA A 394 3.04 -12.82 0.28
N ILE A 395 4.03 -13.71 0.34
CA ILE A 395 4.47 -14.51 -0.80
C ILE A 395 3.36 -15.40 -1.35
N ARG A 396 2.66 -16.16 -0.49
CA ARG A 396 1.59 -17.06 -0.96
C ARG A 396 0.32 -16.32 -1.37
N GLY A 397 0.11 -15.09 -0.88
CA GLY A 397 -1.00 -14.22 -1.25
C GLY A 397 -0.76 -13.37 -2.50
N LEU A 398 0.44 -13.41 -3.09
CA LEU A 398 0.83 -12.54 -4.21
C LEU A 398 0.15 -12.90 -5.55
N GLU A 399 -0.50 -14.07 -5.63
CA GLU A 399 -1.18 -14.54 -6.84
C GLU A 399 -0.27 -14.55 -8.09
N ASN A 400 0.96 -15.02 -7.91
CA ASN A 400 1.95 -15.25 -8.98
C ASN A 400 2.29 -16.74 -9.18
N GLY A 401 1.46 -17.63 -8.61
CA GLY A 401 1.62 -19.09 -8.70
C GLY A 401 2.68 -19.67 -7.75
N ARG A 402 3.22 -18.89 -6.81
CA ARG A 402 4.21 -19.34 -5.84
C ARG A 402 3.61 -19.46 -4.45
N ALA A 403 3.87 -20.60 -3.80
CA ALA A 403 3.42 -20.86 -2.43
C ALA A 403 4.51 -20.58 -1.38
N GLY A 404 5.72 -20.25 -1.81
CA GLY A 404 6.91 -19.99 -0.98
C GLY A 404 8.05 -19.42 -1.84
N LEU A 405 9.18 -19.13 -1.20
CA LEU A 405 10.32 -18.40 -1.80
C LEU A 405 11.25 -19.30 -2.62
N GLY A 406 11.52 -20.52 -2.15
CA GLY A 406 12.46 -21.44 -2.80
C GLY A 406 11.88 -22.16 -4.02
N PHE A 407 12.79 -22.66 -4.86
CA PHE A 407 12.48 -23.38 -6.09
C PHE A 407 11.54 -22.60 -7.02
N ALA A 408 11.70 -21.27 -7.05
CA ALA A 408 11.04 -20.38 -7.98
C ALA A 408 11.80 -20.38 -9.32
N LYS A 409 11.06 -20.47 -10.43
CA LYS A 409 11.61 -20.57 -11.80
C LYS A 409 12.75 -21.60 -11.87
N ASP A 410 13.89 -21.24 -12.43
CA ASP A 410 15.12 -22.02 -12.52
C ASP A 410 16.23 -21.48 -11.61
N PHE A 411 15.93 -20.56 -10.69
CA PHE A 411 16.94 -19.90 -9.84
C PHE A 411 17.73 -20.89 -9.00
N ASN A 412 17.09 -21.98 -8.55
CA ASN A 412 17.77 -23.04 -7.80
C ASN A 412 18.83 -23.80 -8.63
N LYS A 413 18.79 -23.70 -9.97
CA LYS A 413 19.78 -24.30 -10.88
C LYS A 413 20.95 -23.36 -11.18
N LYS A 414 20.85 -22.07 -10.88
CA LYS A 414 21.91 -21.07 -11.08
C LYS A 414 23.01 -21.19 -10.03
N THR A 415 24.19 -20.66 -10.28
CA THR A 415 25.26 -20.58 -9.27
C THR A 415 25.00 -19.44 -8.29
N LYS A 416 25.72 -19.43 -7.18
CA LYS A 416 25.67 -18.33 -6.20
C LYS A 416 26.06 -17.01 -6.87
N GLU A 417 27.12 -17.03 -7.68
CA GLU A 417 27.68 -15.87 -8.37
C GLU A 417 26.72 -15.31 -9.41
N GLU A 418 26.05 -16.18 -10.18
CA GLU A 418 25.01 -15.76 -11.14
C GLU A 418 23.84 -15.06 -10.43
N LEU A 419 23.39 -15.60 -9.29
CA LEU A 419 22.29 -15.00 -8.53
C LEU A 419 22.70 -13.66 -7.90
N LEU A 420 23.89 -13.57 -7.32
CA LEU A 420 24.44 -12.32 -6.78
C LEU A 420 24.56 -11.24 -7.86
N ASP A 421 24.95 -11.62 -9.09
CA ASP A 421 25.02 -10.69 -10.20
C ASP A 421 23.64 -10.21 -10.66
N MET A 422 22.67 -11.13 -10.77
CA MET A 422 21.28 -10.79 -11.13
C MET A 422 20.64 -9.80 -10.13
N MET A 423 20.89 -9.98 -8.83
CA MET A 423 20.28 -9.16 -7.78
C MET A 423 20.76 -7.70 -7.74
N LYS A 424 21.92 -7.40 -8.35
CA LYS A 424 22.45 -6.02 -8.48
C LYS A 424 21.45 -5.09 -9.13
N THR A 425 20.71 -5.60 -10.11
CA THR A 425 19.60 -4.87 -10.72
C THR A 425 18.30 -5.31 -10.04
N ALA A 426 17.54 -4.35 -9.51
CA ALA A 426 16.26 -4.65 -8.88
C ALA A 426 15.30 -5.24 -9.90
N SER A 427 14.58 -6.30 -9.54
CA SER A 427 13.58 -6.95 -10.39
C SER A 427 12.43 -7.46 -9.54
N SER A 428 11.29 -7.76 -10.17
CA SER A 428 10.15 -8.42 -9.52
C SER A 428 10.49 -9.79 -8.90
N GLU A 429 11.69 -10.29 -9.20
CA GLU A 429 12.18 -11.61 -8.85
C GLU A 429 13.29 -11.59 -7.78
N ARG A 430 13.80 -10.41 -7.38
CA ARG A 430 14.99 -10.26 -6.52
C ARG A 430 14.91 -11.07 -5.23
N HIS A 431 13.78 -11.01 -4.51
CA HIS A 431 13.62 -11.71 -3.24
C HIS A 431 13.68 -13.25 -3.38
N PHE A 432 13.26 -13.78 -4.53
CA PHE A 432 13.35 -15.22 -4.83
C PHE A 432 14.77 -15.62 -5.26
N GLN A 433 15.45 -14.75 -5.99
CA GLN A 433 16.88 -14.92 -6.32
C GLN A 433 17.73 -14.89 -5.04
N MET A 434 17.42 -13.99 -4.12
CA MET A 434 18.08 -13.87 -2.81
C MET A 434 17.93 -15.13 -1.99
N TYR A 435 16.71 -15.66 -1.90
CA TYR A 435 16.46 -16.91 -1.19
C TYR A 435 17.35 -18.05 -1.70
N GLU A 436 17.45 -18.21 -3.02
CA GLU A 436 18.31 -19.24 -3.63
C GLU A 436 19.80 -18.95 -3.50
N ALA A 437 20.21 -17.68 -3.49
CA ALA A 437 21.61 -17.29 -3.25
C ALA A 437 22.03 -17.66 -1.82
N ILE A 438 21.17 -17.38 -0.84
CA ILE A 438 21.39 -17.72 0.58
C ILE A 438 21.47 -19.25 0.75
N ARG A 439 20.60 -20.02 0.10
CA ARG A 439 20.68 -21.50 0.07
C ARG A 439 22.01 -22.03 -0.46
N LYS A 440 22.63 -21.29 -1.39
CA LYS A 440 23.94 -21.60 -1.98
C LYS A 440 25.11 -21.02 -1.19
N GLY A 441 24.86 -20.51 0.01
CA GLY A 441 25.89 -20.02 0.93
C GLY A 441 26.30 -18.57 0.72
N ALA A 442 25.46 -17.73 0.10
CA ALA A 442 25.69 -16.28 0.08
C ALA A 442 25.73 -15.72 1.51
N THR A 443 26.75 -14.92 1.82
CA THR A 443 26.87 -14.24 3.12
C THR A 443 26.02 -12.98 3.17
N ASP A 444 25.79 -12.45 4.36
CA ASP A 444 25.04 -11.20 4.54
C ASP A 444 25.77 -10.03 3.84
N GLU A 445 27.11 -10.03 3.86
CA GLU A 445 27.94 -9.03 3.18
C GLU A 445 27.85 -9.13 1.65
N GLU A 446 27.83 -10.35 1.10
CA GLU A 446 27.66 -10.57 -0.34
C GLU A 446 26.28 -10.08 -0.80
N VAL A 447 25.22 -10.38 -0.04
CA VAL A 447 23.86 -9.91 -0.33
C VAL A 447 23.76 -8.40 -0.20
N PHE A 448 24.28 -7.81 0.88
CA PHE A 448 24.31 -6.36 1.08
C PHE A 448 25.08 -5.64 -0.03
N ALA A 449 26.22 -6.18 -0.45
CA ALA A 449 26.99 -5.59 -1.55
C ALA A 449 26.24 -5.61 -2.89
N ALA A 450 25.37 -6.60 -3.10
CA ALA A 450 24.56 -6.70 -4.31
C ALA A 450 23.27 -5.86 -4.25
N THR A 451 22.67 -5.70 -3.07
CA THR A 451 21.28 -5.21 -2.95
C THR A 451 21.10 -3.99 -2.06
N TYR A 452 22.04 -3.72 -1.17
CA TYR A 452 21.95 -2.83 -0.01
C TYR A 452 20.86 -3.23 1.00
N GLU A 453 20.25 -4.42 0.88
CA GLU A 453 19.28 -4.93 1.85
C GLU A 453 19.95 -5.25 3.19
N LYS A 454 19.29 -4.87 4.28
CA LYS A 454 19.87 -4.92 5.62
C LYS A 454 19.99 -6.34 6.14
N ALA A 455 21.07 -6.58 6.89
CA ALA A 455 21.42 -7.88 7.45
C ALA A 455 20.27 -8.51 8.25
N TYR A 456 19.46 -7.72 8.98
CA TYR A 456 18.30 -8.23 9.70
C TYR A 456 17.35 -9.03 8.78
N PHE A 457 16.93 -8.46 7.64
CA PHE A 457 16.00 -9.11 6.72
C PHE A 457 16.62 -10.33 6.05
N VAL A 458 17.90 -10.24 5.69
CA VAL A 458 18.69 -11.35 5.14
C VAL A 458 18.80 -12.50 6.15
N GLN A 459 19.02 -12.21 7.43
CA GLN A 459 19.08 -13.21 8.51
C GLN A 459 17.73 -13.89 8.73
N GLN A 460 16.64 -13.13 8.73
CA GLN A 460 15.29 -13.73 8.79
C GLN A 460 15.06 -14.71 7.62
N MET A 461 15.51 -14.35 6.42
CA MET A 461 15.44 -15.22 5.24
C MET A 461 16.36 -16.44 5.37
N ARG A 462 17.56 -16.28 5.94
CA ARG A 462 18.51 -17.36 6.22
C ARG A 462 17.95 -18.39 7.18
N GLU A 463 17.28 -17.97 8.25
CA GLU A 463 16.61 -18.90 9.17
C GLU A 463 15.52 -19.73 8.46
N LEU A 464 14.75 -19.11 7.56
CA LEU A 464 13.79 -19.83 6.72
C LEU A 464 14.49 -20.86 5.83
N VAL A 465 15.59 -20.47 5.18
CA VAL A 465 16.42 -21.37 4.36
C VAL A 465 16.93 -22.56 5.18
N GLU A 466 17.47 -22.32 6.36
CA GLU A 466 17.97 -23.39 7.24
C GLU A 466 16.87 -24.38 7.64
N LEU A 467 15.67 -23.87 7.90
CA LEU A 467 14.52 -24.72 8.22
C LEU A 467 14.06 -25.54 7.01
N GLU A 468 14.02 -24.92 5.82
CA GLU A 468 13.73 -25.59 4.55
C GLU A 468 14.73 -26.71 4.26
N GLU A 469 16.03 -26.45 4.38
CA GLU A 469 17.10 -27.43 4.14
C GLU A 469 17.06 -28.59 5.16
N LYS A 470 16.57 -28.37 6.39
CA LYS A 470 16.30 -29.45 7.35
C LYS A 470 15.13 -30.32 6.89
N MET A 471 14.04 -29.73 6.41
CA MET A 471 12.88 -30.48 5.89
C MET A 471 13.24 -31.30 4.64
N LEU A 472 14.03 -30.73 3.72
CA LEU A 472 14.45 -31.39 2.48
C LEU A 472 15.25 -32.69 2.67
N LYS A 473 15.74 -32.98 3.87
CA LYS A 473 16.36 -34.27 4.23
C LYS A 473 15.36 -35.43 4.30
N THR A 474 14.07 -35.16 4.19
CA THR A 474 12.98 -36.16 4.26
C THR A 474 12.13 -36.23 2.98
N PRO A 475 12.72 -36.39 1.78
CA PRO A 475 11.96 -36.39 0.53
C PRO A 475 10.95 -37.55 0.49
N GLY A 476 9.74 -37.26 0.02
CA GLY A 476 8.61 -38.19 -0.07
C GLY A 476 7.99 -38.56 1.28
N ARG A 477 8.37 -37.89 2.38
CA ARG A 477 7.89 -38.18 3.74
C ARG A 477 7.56 -36.90 4.49
N MET A 478 6.74 -37.01 5.53
CA MET A 478 6.50 -35.92 6.47
C MET A 478 7.78 -35.61 7.26
N PRO A 479 8.12 -34.33 7.52
CA PRO A 479 9.21 -33.99 8.44
C PRO A 479 8.81 -34.39 9.87
N SER A 480 9.75 -34.29 10.81
CA SER A 480 9.43 -34.52 12.22
C SER A 480 8.39 -33.51 12.72
N ASP A 481 7.61 -33.91 13.72
CA ASP A 481 6.55 -33.09 14.30
C ASP A 481 7.09 -31.72 14.77
N GLU A 482 8.27 -31.72 15.40
CA GLU A 482 8.98 -30.50 15.82
C GLU A 482 9.32 -29.57 14.65
N LEU A 483 9.81 -30.11 13.54
CA LEU A 483 10.13 -29.33 12.34
C LEU A 483 8.87 -28.79 11.67
N LEU A 484 7.80 -29.59 11.59
CA LEU A 484 6.53 -29.15 11.04
C LEU A 484 5.93 -28.01 11.89
N ILE A 485 5.93 -28.15 13.21
CA ILE A 485 5.46 -27.10 14.14
C ILE A 485 6.24 -25.80 13.91
N GLN A 486 7.57 -25.88 13.87
CA GLN A 486 8.40 -24.70 13.64
C GLN A 486 8.15 -24.08 12.26
N ALA A 487 8.02 -24.90 11.22
CA ALA A 487 7.73 -24.43 9.86
C ALA A 487 6.41 -23.67 9.80
N LYS A 488 5.36 -24.14 10.49
CA LYS A 488 4.09 -23.42 10.55
C LYS A 488 4.19 -22.11 11.32
N LYS A 489 4.91 -22.07 12.45
CA LYS A 489 5.18 -20.84 13.20
C LYS A 489 5.95 -19.79 12.39
N ASP A 490 6.85 -20.25 11.53
CA ASP A 490 7.61 -19.40 10.60
C ASP A 490 6.86 -19.12 9.27
N GLY A 491 5.60 -19.55 9.15
CA GLY A 491 4.68 -19.19 8.07
C GLY A 491 4.70 -20.08 6.82
N PHE A 492 5.44 -21.20 6.81
CA PHE A 492 5.45 -22.11 5.65
C PHE A 492 4.04 -22.64 5.37
N GLY A 493 3.53 -22.42 4.16
CA GLY A 493 2.24 -22.95 3.72
C GLY A 493 2.27 -24.47 3.49
N ASP A 494 1.16 -25.15 3.75
CA ASP A 494 0.96 -26.59 3.56
C ASP A 494 1.28 -26.99 2.11
N LYS A 495 0.82 -26.17 1.15
CA LYS A 495 1.09 -26.36 -0.29
C LYS A 495 2.57 -26.29 -0.63
N TYR A 496 3.32 -25.41 0.05
CA TYR A 496 4.74 -25.23 -0.20
C TYR A 496 5.55 -26.39 0.39
N ILE A 497 5.29 -26.76 1.64
CA ILE A 497 5.89 -27.96 2.28
C ILE A 497 5.63 -29.20 1.43
N ALA A 498 4.38 -29.39 0.97
CA ALA A 498 4.01 -30.51 0.11
C ALA A 498 4.79 -30.52 -1.21
N LYS A 499 4.93 -29.35 -1.86
CA LYS A 499 5.69 -29.19 -3.11
C LYS A 499 7.15 -29.60 -2.93
N ILE A 500 7.85 -29.07 -1.93
CA ILE A 500 9.30 -29.29 -1.77
C ILE A 500 9.63 -30.72 -1.31
N LEU A 501 8.72 -31.36 -0.59
CA LEU A 501 8.89 -32.74 -0.12
C LEU A 501 8.32 -33.78 -1.09
N GLY A 502 7.55 -33.38 -2.11
CA GLY A 502 6.90 -34.32 -3.03
C GLY A 502 5.84 -35.20 -2.37
N ILE A 503 5.09 -34.64 -1.41
CA ILE A 503 3.97 -35.30 -0.72
C ILE A 503 2.66 -34.57 -1.00
N ARG A 504 1.52 -35.11 -0.56
CA ARG A 504 0.21 -34.47 -0.81
C ARG A 504 -0.03 -33.35 0.20
N GLU A 505 -0.55 -32.21 -0.26
CA GLU A 505 -0.93 -31.08 0.60
C GLU A 505 -1.90 -31.50 1.72
N LYS A 506 -2.86 -32.38 1.39
CA LYS A 506 -3.82 -32.91 2.35
C LYS A 506 -3.16 -33.69 3.50
N ASP A 507 -2.05 -34.38 3.24
CA ASP A 507 -1.32 -35.13 4.27
C ASP A 507 -0.62 -34.17 5.24
N VAL A 508 -0.03 -33.09 4.72
CA VAL A 508 0.59 -32.01 5.54
C VAL A 508 -0.47 -31.37 6.42
N ARG A 509 -1.61 -31.00 5.82
CA ARG A 509 -2.75 -30.40 6.54
C ARG A 509 -3.29 -31.32 7.63
N ALA A 510 -3.49 -32.60 7.33
CA ALA A 510 -4.00 -33.57 8.29
C ALA A 510 -3.03 -33.74 9.48
N LYS A 511 -1.73 -33.89 9.22
CA LYS A 511 -0.73 -34.01 10.28
C LYS A 511 -0.63 -32.73 11.10
N ARG A 512 -0.66 -31.56 10.46
CA ARG A 512 -0.67 -30.27 11.14
C ARG A 512 -1.85 -30.15 12.12
N ILE A 513 -3.05 -30.54 11.69
CA ILE A 513 -4.25 -30.54 12.55
C ILE A 513 -4.12 -31.54 13.70
N GLU A 514 -3.60 -32.74 13.45
CA GLU A 514 -3.32 -33.75 14.49
C GLU A 514 -2.40 -33.21 15.59
N LEU A 515 -1.40 -32.41 15.22
CA LEU A 515 -0.49 -31.75 16.15
C LEU A 515 -1.09 -30.53 16.86
N GLY A 516 -2.35 -30.20 16.61
CA GLY A 516 -3.01 -29.01 17.17
C GLY A 516 -2.49 -27.70 16.58
N MET A 517 -1.74 -27.74 15.48
CA MET A 517 -1.23 -26.56 14.79
C MET A 517 -2.32 -25.95 13.91
N VAL A 518 -3.31 -25.33 14.54
CA VAL A 518 -4.34 -24.49 13.89
C VAL A 518 -4.03 -23.02 14.14
N GLU A 519 -4.55 -22.13 13.30
CA GLU A 519 -4.29 -20.70 13.43
C GLU A 519 -5.10 -20.11 14.59
N GLY A 520 -4.48 -19.21 15.34
CA GLY A 520 -5.16 -18.22 16.16
C GLY A 520 -5.52 -16.99 15.34
N TRP A 521 -6.55 -16.27 15.76
CA TRP A 521 -7.00 -15.05 15.09
C TRP A 521 -6.86 -13.85 16.02
N CYS A 522 -6.05 -12.88 15.60
CA CYS A 522 -5.84 -11.63 16.30
C CYS A 522 -6.64 -10.52 15.63
N ALA A 523 -7.17 -9.59 16.43
CA ALA A 523 -7.89 -8.43 15.93
C ALA A 523 -6.92 -7.26 15.69
N VAL A 524 -7.13 -6.54 14.58
CA VAL A 524 -6.61 -5.19 14.37
C VAL A 524 -7.66 -4.21 14.90
N PRO A 525 -7.37 -3.46 15.98
CA PRO A 525 -8.33 -2.52 16.55
C PRO A 525 -8.54 -1.32 15.61
N VAL A 526 -9.79 -0.86 15.48
CA VAL A 526 -10.16 0.23 14.55
C VAL A 526 -10.59 1.45 15.33
N SER A 527 -9.99 2.62 15.04
CA SER A 527 -10.36 3.87 15.70
C SER A 527 -11.72 4.39 15.23
N GLY A 528 -12.55 4.87 16.17
CA GLY A 528 -13.88 5.41 15.87
C GLY A 528 -15.00 4.36 15.72
N VAL A 529 -14.70 3.08 15.89
CA VAL A 529 -15.67 1.99 15.75
C VAL A 529 -15.58 1.05 16.94
N LYS A 530 -16.73 0.67 17.51
CA LYS A 530 -16.82 -0.31 18.60
C LYS A 530 -17.12 -1.69 18.03
N ASP A 531 -16.62 -2.73 18.71
CA ASP A 531 -16.94 -4.13 18.42
C ASP A 531 -16.64 -4.56 16.97
N GLN A 532 -15.59 -3.99 16.36
CA GLN A 532 -15.20 -4.29 14.99
C GLN A 532 -14.42 -5.60 14.87
N TYR A 533 -14.76 -6.39 13.85
CA TYR A 533 -14.15 -7.68 13.56
C TYR A 533 -13.21 -7.61 12.36
N TYR A 534 -12.03 -7.05 12.56
CA TYR A 534 -10.94 -7.06 11.58
C TYR A 534 -9.83 -8.01 12.09
N TYR A 535 -9.68 -9.17 11.45
CA TYR A 535 -8.81 -10.25 11.87
C TYR A 535 -7.65 -10.55 10.93
N TYR A 536 -6.57 -11.08 11.51
CA TYR A 536 -5.51 -11.79 10.82
C TYR A 536 -5.13 -13.07 11.57
N SER A 537 -4.64 -14.07 10.83
CA SER A 537 -4.22 -15.37 11.33
C SER A 537 -2.78 -15.35 11.85
N THR A 538 -2.48 -16.20 12.83
CA THR A 538 -1.11 -16.52 13.23
C THR A 538 -1.03 -17.89 13.90
N TYR A 539 0.09 -18.60 13.75
CA TYR A 539 0.41 -19.80 14.53
C TYR A 539 1.13 -19.49 15.85
N ASN A 540 1.37 -18.21 16.14
CA ASN A 540 2.16 -17.75 17.28
C ASN A 540 1.30 -17.19 18.43
N CYS A 541 -0.02 -17.34 18.37
CA CYS A 541 -0.92 -17.02 19.48
C CYS A 541 -2.01 -18.09 19.62
N LYS A 542 -2.73 -18.07 20.75
CA LYS A 542 -3.97 -18.83 20.91
C LYS A 542 -5.11 -18.09 20.22
N ASP A 543 -6.10 -18.83 19.72
CA ASP A 543 -7.33 -18.22 19.22
C ASP A 543 -8.19 -17.74 20.39
N GLU A 544 -8.24 -16.43 20.60
CA GLU A 544 -9.12 -15.80 21.60
C GLU A 544 -10.36 -15.16 20.94
N SER A 545 -10.43 -15.18 19.61
CA SER A 545 -11.58 -14.63 18.89
C SER A 545 -12.77 -15.59 18.90
N THR A 546 -13.99 -15.06 18.85
CA THR A 546 -15.21 -15.87 18.85
C THR A 546 -15.96 -15.76 17.53
N ALA A 547 -16.29 -16.91 16.94
CA ALA A 547 -17.26 -16.95 15.86
C ALA A 547 -18.66 -16.79 16.44
N THR A 548 -19.54 -16.08 15.74
CA THR A 548 -20.93 -15.94 16.18
C THR A 548 -21.66 -17.27 15.95
N ASN A 549 -22.69 -17.55 16.75
CA ASN A 549 -23.56 -18.72 16.53
C ASN A 549 -24.63 -18.47 15.45
N ASN A 550 -24.48 -17.41 14.64
CA ASN A 550 -25.44 -17.05 13.61
C ASN A 550 -25.41 -18.07 12.46
N PRO A 551 -26.50 -18.79 12.18
CA PRO A 551 -26.52 -19.77 11.09
C PRO A 551 -26.58 -19.11 9.70
N LYS A 552 -26.86 -17.80 9.62
CA LYS A 552 -26.96 -17.05 8.36
C LYS A 552 -25.67 -16.30 8.04
N LYS A 553 -24.56 -17.03 7.99
CA LYS A 553 -23.25 -16.48 7.61
C LYS A 553 -22.91 -16.78 6.16
N ILE A 554 -22.54 -15.77 5.38
CA ILE A 554 -22.03 -15.97 4.01
C ILE A 554 -20.61 -15.46 3.95
N MET A 555 -19.71 -16.31 3.47
CA MET A 555 -18.33 -15.94 3.21
C MET A 555 -18.17 -15.52 1.74
N ILE A 556 -17.43 -14.45 1.51
CA ILE A 556 -17.15 -13.89 0.19
C ILE A 556 -15.64 -13.87 0.03
N LEU A 557 -15.15 -14.53 -1.03
CA LEU A 557 -13.72 -14.56 -1.33
C LEU A 557 -13.37 -13.46 -2.32
N GLY A 558 -12.50 -12.56 -1.90
CA GLY A 558 -11.91 -11.51 -2.73
C GLY A 558 -10.87 -12.07 -3.72
N GLY A 559 -10.27 -11.16 -4.48
CA GLY A 559 -9.33 -11.52 -5.54
C GLY A 559 -7.86 -11.50 -5.15
N GLY A 560 -7.48 -10.97 -3.99
CA GLY A 560 -6.09 -10.64 -3.68
C GLY A 560 -5.56 -9.44 -4.50
N PRO A 561 -4.24 -9.29 -4.67
CA PRO A 561 -3.59 -8.07 -5.18
C PRO A 561 -3.97 -7.77 -6.63
N ASN A 562 -4.40 -6.55 -6.97
CA ASN A 562 -4.79 -6.22 -8.34
C ASN A 562 -3.71 -6.55 -9.39
N ARG A 563 -4.16 -6.89 -10.60
CA ARG A 563 -3.31 -7.16 -11.76
C ARG A 563 -4.13 -7.00 -13.04
N ILE A 564 -3.46 -6.80 -14.17
CA ILE A 564 -4.11 -6.60 -15.47
C ILE A 564 -5.08 -7.76 -15.77
N GLY A 565 -6.36 -7.44 -16.01
CA GLY A 565 -7.43 -8.43 -16.26
C GLY A 565 -8.10 -8.99 -15.00
N GLN A 566 -7.68 -8.53 -13.82
CA GLN A 566 -8.23 -8.87 -12.51
C GLN A 566 -8.12 -7.60 -11.62
N GLY A 567 -8.86 -6.56 -12.02
CA GLY A 567 -8.80 -5.23 -11.42
C GLY A 567 -9.86 -4.98 -10.35
N ILE A 568 -10.19 -3.71 -10.18
CA ILE A 568 -11.16 -3.21 -9.20
C ILE A 568 -12.58 -3.70 -9.46
N GLU A 569 -12.91 -4.09 -10.69
CA GLU A 569 -14.22 -4.60 -11.08
C GLU A 569 -14.65 -5.84 -10.29
N PHE A 570 -13.71 -6.69 -9.86
CA PHE A 570 -13.98 -7.86 -9.03
C PHE A 570 -14.14 -7.48 -7.56
N ASP A 571 -13.39 -6.47 -7.10
CA ASP A 571 -13.56 -5.91 -5.76
C ASP A 571 -14.94 -5.27 -5.59
N TYR A 572 -15.37 -4.51 -6.60
CA TYR A 572 -16.71 -3.95 -6.69
C TYR A 572 -17.79 -5.03 -6.52
N CYS A 573 -17.70 -6.13 -7.28
CA CYS A 573 -18.64 -7.25 -7.15
C CYS A 573 -18.66 -7.83 -5.72
N CYS A 574 -17.49 -8.00 -5.10
CA CYS A 574 -17.38 -8.52 -3.73
C CYS A 574 -18.03 -7.57 -2.71
N CYS A 575 -17.82 -6.26 -2.85
CA CYS A 575 -18.44 -5.24 -2.00
C CYS A 575 -19.97 -5.27 -2.12
N HIS A 576 -20.50 -5.31 -3.34
CA HIS A 576 -21.94 -5.39 -3.57
C HIS A 576 -22.57 -6.67 -3.01
N ALA A 577 -21.87 -7.81 -3.10
CA ALA A 577 -22.33 -9.04 -2.45
C ALA A 577 -22.47 -8.85 -0.93
N ALA A 578 -21.44 -8.28 -0.29
CA ALA A 578 -21.45 -8.04 1.15
C ALA A 578 -22.59 -7.08 1.55
N MET A 579 -22.72 -5.96 0.85
CA MET A 579 -23.77 -4.97 1.12
C MET A 579 -25.17 -5.57 0.94
N ALA A 580 -25.43 -6.23 -0.19
CA ALA A 580 -26.75 -6.82 -0.47
C ALA A 580 -27.10 -7.96 0.50
N LEU A 581 -26.15 -8.82 0.86
CA LEU A 581 -26.38 -9.90 1.82
C LEU A 581 -26.65 -9.36 3.22
N ARG A 582 -25.97 -8.29 3.63
CA ARG A 582 -26.23 -7.62 4.91
C ARG A 582 -27.63 -7.01 4.94
N GLU A 583 -28.08 -6.38 3.86
CA GLU A 583 -29.47 -5.89 3.72
C GLU A 583 -30.50 -7.02 3.83
N MET A 584 -30.16 -8.22 3.34
CA MET A 584 -30.97 -9.43 3.48
C MET A 584 -30.88 -10.09 4.88
N GLY A 585 -30.11 -9.52 5.81
CA GLY A 585 -29.96 -9.99 7.18
C GLY A 585 -28.99 -11.17 7.34
N TYR A 586 -28.07 -11.37 6.40
CA TYR A 586 -26.94 -12.28 6.58
C TYR A 586 -25.78 -11.58 7.27
N GLU A 587 -25.04 -12.32 8.09
CA GLU A 587 -23.72 -11.90 8.54
C GLU A 587 -22.70 -12.21 7.44
N THR A 588 -21.99 -11.20 7.01
CA THR A 588 -21.09 -11.23 5.85
C THR A 588 -19.64 -11.31 6.30
N ILE A 589 -18.90 -12.24 5.72
CA ILE A 589 -17.50 -12.51 6.05
C ILE A 589 -16.68 -12.28 4.79
N MET A 590 -15.86 -11.22 4.77
CA MET A 590 -14.94 -10.96 3.67
C MET A 590 -13.59 -11.61 3.94
N VAL A 591 -13.02 -12.25 2.92
CA VAL A 591 -11.65 -12.78 2.94
C VAL A 591 -10.88 -12.19 1.76
N ASN A 592 -9.94 -11.29 2.02
CA ASN A 592 -9.13 -10.65 0.98
C ASN A 592 -7.84 -10.06 1.59
N CYS A 593 -6.82 -9.80 0.78
CA CYS A 593 -5.51 -9.31 1.23
C CYS A 593 -4.98 -8.11 0.43
N ASN A 594 -5.84 -7.42 -0.33
CA ASN A 594 -5.46 -6.24 -1.09
C ASN A 594 -5.68 -4.96 -0.26
N PRO A 595 -4.63 -4.21 0.10
CA PRO A 595 -4.75 -3.05 0.98
C PRO A 595 -5.41 -1.83 0.31
N GLU A 596 -5.43 -1.77 -1.02
CA GLU A 596 -5.95 -0.62 -1.77
C GLU A 596 -7.49 -0.60 -1.86
N THR A 597 -8.14 -1.70 -1.48
CA THR A 597 -9.54 -1.96 -1.87
C THR A 597 -10.59 -1.59 -0.82
N VAL A 598 -11.82 -1.42 -1.29
CA VAL A 598 -12.99 -1.19 -0.43
C VAL A 598 -13.43 -2.49 0.24
N SER A 599 -13.22 -3.65 -0.36
CA SER A 599 -13.58 -4.92 0.29
C SER A 599 -12.80 -5.20 1.56
N THR A 600 -11.54 -4.76 1.65
CA THR A 600 -10.72 -4.82 2.86
C THR A 600 -10.92 -3.62 3.78
N ASP A 601 -11.97 -2.83 3.55
CA ASP A 601 -12.48 -1.91 4.55
C ASP A 601 -13.29 -2.66 5.59
N TYR A 602 -13.07 -2.32 6.86
CA TYR A 602 -13.71 -3.00 7.98
C TYR A 602 -15.23 -2.76 7.97
N ASP A 603 -15.72 -1.68 7.34
CA ASP A 603 -17.14 -1.34 7.30
C ASP A 603 -17.91 -2.08 6.19
N THR A 604 -17.21 -2.63 5.19
CA THR A 604 -17.80 -3.30 4.01
C THR A 604 -18.38 -4.68 4.34
N SER A 605 -17.83 -5.39 5.33
CA SER A 605 -18.34 -6.70 5.80
C SER A 605 -18.55 -6.70 7.32
N ASP A 606 -19.41 -7.58 7.84
CA ASP A 606 -19.57 -7.71 9.29
C ASP A 606 -18.29 -8.25 9.94
N LYS A 607 -17.56 -9.12 9.22
CA LYS A 607 -16.23 -9.60 9.59
C LYS A 607 -15.27 -9.56 8.42
N LEU A 608 -14.11 -8.97 8.64
CA LEU A 608 -13.00 -8.94 7.69
C LEU A 608 -11.89 -9.87 8.17
N TYR A 609 -11.52 -10.84 7.35
CA TYR A 609 -10.29 -11.62 7.51
C TYR A 609 -9.29 -11.16 6.46
N PHE A 610 -8.25 -10.46 6.89
CA PHE A 610 -7.21 -9.92 6.01
C PHE A 610 -6.14 -11.00 5.75
N GLU A 611 -6.51 -11.97 4.92
CA GLU A 611 -5.76 -13.20 4.70
C GLU A 611 -5.49 -13.47 3.22
N PRO A 612 -4.38 -14.17 2.89
CA PRO A 612 -4.18 -14.73 1.56
C PRO A 612 -5.40 -15.57 1.14
N VAL A 613 -5.86 -15.40 -0.10
CA VAL A 613 -7.02 -16.14 -0.63
C VAL A 613 -6.56 -17.50 -1.17
N THR A 614 -6.00 -18.34 -0.29
CA THR A 614 -5.53 -19.69 -0.63
C THR A 614 -6.45 -20.77 -0.07
N LEU A 615 -6.32 -22.00 -0.58
CA LEU A 615 -7.06 -23.15 -0.05
C LEU A 615 -6.82 -23.36 1.45
N GLU A 616 -5.58 -23.21 1.91
CA GLU A 616 -5.24 -23.44 3.32
C GLU A 616 -5.92 -22.41 4.22
N ASP A 617 -5.73 -21.13 3.92
CA ASP A 617 -6.18 -20.02 4.75
C ASP A 617 -7.74 -19.96 4.76
N VAL A 618 -8.37 -20.14 3.60
CA VAL A 618 -9.85 -20.17 3.50
C VAL A 618 -10.47 -21.33 4.28
N LEU A 619 -9.85 -22.52 4.26
CA LEU A 619 -10.37 -23.67 5.03
C LEU A 619 -10.30 -23.45 6.53
N GLN A 620 -9.31 -22.70 7.02
CA GLN A 620 -9.19 -22.37 8.44
C GLN A 620 -10.34 -21.45 8.88
N ILE A 621 -10.61 -20.40 8.10
CA ILE A 621 -11.72 -19.48 8.35
C ILE A 621 -13.05 -20.24 8.24
N TYR A 622 -13.23 -21.08 7.22
CA TYR A 622 -14.45 -21.86 7.03
C TYR A 622 -14.71 -22.81 8.20
N LYS A 623 -13.68 -23.46 8.73
CA LYS A 623 -13.80 -24.35 9.90
C LYS A 623 -14.15 -23.59 11.16
N LYS A 624 -13.61 -22.40 11.35
CA LYS A 624 -13.93 -21.54 12.50
C LYS A 624 -15.36 -20.99 12.40
N GLU A 625 -15.70 -20.43 11.24
CA GLU A 625 -16.95 -19.69 11.07
C GLU A 625 -18.12 -20.59 10.71
N GLN A 626 -17.93 -21.77 10.11
CA GLN A 626 -19.04 -22.64 9.69
C GLN A 626 -20.14 -21.87 8.93
N PRO A 627 -19.80 -21.10 7.87
CA PRO A 627 -20.79 -20.31 7.15
C PRO A 627 -21.82 -21.21 6.43
N ALA A 628 -23.01 -20.67 6.18
CA ALA A 628 -24.06 -21.35 5.42
C ALA A 628 -23.66 -21.61 3.96
N GLY A 629 -22.66 -20.87 3.47
CA GLY A 629 -21.93 -21.16 2.24
C GLY A 629 -20.94 -20.06 1.88
N VAL A 630 -20.22 -20.28 0.78
CA VAL A 630 -19.12 -19.43 0.29
C VAL A 630 -19.40 -19.00 -1.15
N ILE A 631 -19.22 -17.71 -1.44
CA ILE A 631 -19.25 -17.13 -2.79
C ILE A 631 -17.82 -17.06 -3.31
N VAL A 632 -17.58 -17.67 -4.47
CA VAL A 632 -16.26 -17.79 -5.11
C VAL A 632 -16.21 -17.17 -6.52
N GLN A 633 -17.34 -16.70 -7.03
CA GLN A 633 -17.51 -16.24 -8.41
C GLN A 633 -17.11 -14.76 -8.60
N PHE A 634 -17.07 -13.97 -7.52
CA PHE A 634 -16.99 -12.51 -7.61
C PHE A 634 -15.58 -11.96 -7.48
N GLY A 635 -14.68 -12.65 -6.77
CA GLY A 635 -13.27 -12.24 -6.65
C GLY A 635 -12.40 -12.58 -7.87
N GLY A 636 -13.01 -13.01 -8.97
CA GLY A 636 -12.30 -13.33 -10.22
C GLY A 636 -11.54 -14.66 -10.17
N GLN A 637 -10.40 -14.72 -10.86
CA GLN A 637 -9.69 -15.98 -11.13
C GLN A 637 -9.12 -16.63 -9.86
N THR A 638 -8.72 -15.82 -8.86
CA THR A 638 -8.12 -16.29 -7.60
C THR A 638 -9.05 -17.29 -6.87
N PRO A 639 -10.27 -16.90 -6.44
CA PRO A 639 -11.18 -17.84 -5.79
C PRO A 639 -11.71 -18.93 -6.73
N LEU A 640 -11.87 -18.63 -8.03
CA LEU A 640 -12.29 -19.62 -9.02
C LEU A 640 -11.27 -20.77 -9.17
N ASN A 641 -9.97 -20.48 -9.10
CA ASN A 641 -8.91 -21.48 -9.19
C ASN A 641 -8.93 -22.51 -8.05
N ILE A 642 -9.42 -22.12 -6.88
CA ILE A 642 -9.46 -22.99 -5.68
C ILE A 642 -10.85 -23.56 -5.40
N ALA A 643 -11.89 -23.14 -6.12
CA ALA A 643 -13.28 -23.56 -5.91
C ALA A 643 -13.46 -25.09 -5.88
N ARG A 644 -12.89 -25.81 -6.84
CA ARG A 644 -13.00 -27.28 -6.87
C ARG A 644 -12.33 -27.91 -5.64
N ALA A 645 -11.14 -27.45 -5.27
CA ALA A 645 -10.42 -27.97 -4.12
C ALA A 645 -11.14 -27.65 -2.80
N LEU A 646 -11.78 -26.48 -2.69
CA LEU A 646 -12.65 -26.14 -1.55
C LEU A 646 -13.84 -27.11 -1.46
N SER A 647 -14.52 -27.37 -2.59
CA SER A 647 -15.64 -28.33 -2.64
C SER A 647 -15.21 -29.74 -2.25
N ASP A 648 -14.05 -30.21 -2.72
CA ASP A 648 -13.49 -31.52 -2.40
C ASP A 648 -13.16 -31.68 -0.89
N GLU A 649 -12.95 -30.55 -0.19
CA GLU A 649 -12.74 -30.47 1.26
C GLU A 649 -14.04 -30.20 2.05
N GLY A 650 -15.20 -30.22 1.38
CA GLY A 650 -16.52 -30.11 2.00
C GLY A 650 -17.02 -28.68 2.21
N VAL A 651 -16.40 -27.69 1.57
CA VAL A 651 -16.90 -26.30 1.57
C VAL A 651 -18.15 -26.21 0.73
N LYS A 652 -19.23 -25.67 1.29
CA LYS A 652 -20.48 -25.43 0.57
C LYS A 652 -20.38 -24.17 -0.27
N ILE A 653 -20.07 -24.34 -1.56
CA ILE A 653 -20.05 -23.25 -2.54
C ILE A 653 -21.49 -22.91 -2.93
N LEU A 654 -21.83 -21.62 -2.95
CA LEU A 654 -23.14 -21.11 -3.36
C LEU A 654 -23.08 -20.62 -4.79
N GLY A 655 -24.21 -20.71 -5.50
CA GLY A 655 -24.38 -20.20 -6.87
C GLY A 655 -24.17 -21.23 -7.97
#